data_AF-A0A3C1HV36-F1
#
_entry.id   AF-A0A3C1HV36-F1
#
_cell.length_a   1.000
_cell.length_b   1.000
_cell.length_c   1.000
_cell.angle_alpha   90.00
_cell.angle_beta   90.00
_cell.angle_gamma   90.00
#
_symmetry.space_group_name_H-M   'P 1'
#
loop_
_entity.id
_entity.type
_entity.pdbx_description
1 polymer ?
#
loop_
_entity_poly.entity_id
_entity_poly.type
_entity_poly.pdbx_seq_one_letter_code
_entity_poly.pdbx_strand_id
1 'polypeptide(L)'
;MKRFKTNILDKIYTVASLLLCASLLACSGLNGVSDSKDEDSTASSASYSVGGNAYLSAIQFGSAGRMIAPGGFNLMTDIEKYTLNCAQQGEGTDLLTDDREWTVDAEGGLSAYSVMFADITENKIPLVAGTSWQFTIKAYKFASDTEPVLEKTVTQEIVSGPNPINFGFLNEAAGNGSLEITLSFPSDAGATRVVANLKNFETGATVSSKTFILPDDVYATNGISSSVFFDANPSRGNYIVDFTFTLVNGQTTTQVVSEFVRIATGLKSSGSITVNDLNSVYTVAYHPNGVNMPAGVWPTTYSPLDETVTLPVLAKNGATFGGWYESSNYGGSTVTSFAGGARGNKNLYAKWVYEMSGNTLSARGAHIIVQASSDKTYCYFDENLNGNADADEVVLGNDGLPLDIKGYKVYGGSESGNYSGATHVTVKSGELGSLYGGNGSGTVSNTNIEIRGGSVGSVYGGGESSSVSGTATVSVTSGSVENLFGGSGESGSTNKAVVSVNGGTVGYLFAGADTGSVQSAELAISGGTVGYAYAGGKNDAVSGNVTMAISGGTVANVDCGKQNNKVGGSSLLNISGAPRIGSSSSRTGVILDSVTGKKIFVSNIASAQAAAITLIADHSNISEGTVVATFTDGTADAGKFSLLRDDTGGTVNVNANGNDIVTIGSFDLPDPANVTWTGNDEFTLGTGNVTTGGTIFSVFADGGYLTVTETSLAGAKFDMGIPLDSNYKENGYVSTLSTSKNYRYIQFTSEAGSISATNADIYLSKIHFHTIRGASVRVRINLETVPIATINAAGVTYLDGSFYKVVNAEPGYTHNDEKHCTWSMAYNNAKKEKFNGLSGYLMTITSEAENKFIYDQLFSKKGISSGNAASWLGATRSLNQAGNYDASSWTVDNTKLAGAWYWACGPEAGTMFYDKATSKEGGKAVNGAYTSWNSGEPNSSSTEYCAQYCGTYIWNDLSNAGSGNSPYHVYNYVVEFTPYEATAYGPGQRAIKTALHAEREYTHH
;
A
#
# COMPACT_ATOMS: atom_id res chain seq x y z
N MET A 1 32.15 -2.12 24.70
CA MET A 1 33.03 -1.82 25.84
C MET A 1 32.59 -2.64 27.05
N LYS A 2 33.29 -3.74 27.34
CA LYS A 2 33.39 -4.40 28.66
C LYS A 2 34.57 -5.38 28.57
N ARG A 3 35.76 -4.81 28.35
CA ARG A 3 37.03 -5.42 28.77
C ARG A 3 37.15 -5.13 30.27
N PHE A 4 37.75 -6.06 31.01
CA PHE A 4 37.94 -6.11 32.48
C PHE A 4 36.86 -6.86 33.29
N LYS A 5 37.02 -8.19 33.34
CA LYS A 5 37.30 -8.88 34.61
C LYS A 5 38.38 -9.94 34.37
N THR A 6 39.59 -9.47 34.63
CA THR A 6 40.86 -10.20 34.71
C THR A 6 40.86 -11.28 35.78
N ASN A 7 41.45 -12.43 35.44
CA ASN A 7 42.51 -13.10 36.20
C ASN A 7 42.22 -13.53 37.65
N ILE A 8 41.33 -14.51 37.87
CA ILE A 8 41.38 -15.31 39.11
C ILE A 8 41.37 -16.84 38.86
N LEU A 9 40.95 -17.34 37.69
CA LEU A 9 40.94 -18.79 37.40
C LEU A 9 42.06 -19.26 36.44
N ASP A 10 42.59 -18.38 35.59
CA ASP A 10 43.70 -18.70 34.68
C ASP A 10 45.10 -18.73 35.33
N LYS A 11 45.21 -18.41 36.63
CA LYS A 11 46.44 -18.63 37.41
C LYS A 11 46.42 -19.89 38.28
N ILE A 12 45.29 -20.59 38.35
CA ILE A 12 45.15 -21.81 39.17
C ILE A 12 45.46 -23.06 38.35
N TYR A 13 45.21 -23.07 37.04
CA TYR A 13 45.46 -24.26 36.21
C TYR A 13 46.84 -24.30 35.52
N THR A 14 47.54 -23.17 35.38
CA THR A 14 48.89 -23.15 34.79
C THR A 14 50.01 -23.37 35.82
N VAL A 15 49.71 -23.29 37.12
CA VAL A 15 50.67 -23.58 38.20
C VAL A 15 50.40 -24.94 38.86
N ALA A 16 49.15 -25.44 38.84
CA ALA A 16 48.83 -26.76 39.39
C ALA A 16 49.33 -27.92 38.50
N SER A 17 49.29 -27.80 37.17
CA SER A 17 49.77 -28.85 36.27
C SER A 17 51.30 -28.90 36.12
N LEU A 18 52.00 -27.79 36.39
CA LEU A 18 53.47 -27.74 36.40
C LEU A 18 54.07 -28.20 37.74
N LEU A 19 53.35 -28.10 38.86
CA LEU A 19 53.80 -28.66 40.14
C LEU A 19 53.41 -30.13 40.35
N LEU A 20 52.37 -30.65 39.67
CA LEU A 20 51.97 -32.06 39.82
C LEU A 20 52.88 -33.06 39.07
N CYS A 21 53.63 -32.61 38.06
CA CYS A 21 54.62 -33.45 37.37
C CYS A 21 55.99 -33.49 38.07
N ALA A 22 56.23 -32.63 39.06
CA ALA A 22 57.46 -32.63 39.87
C ALA A 22 57.28 -33.34 41.24
N SER A 23 56.05 -33.71 41.62
CA SER A 23 55.74 -34.36 42.91
C SER A 23 55.06 -35.72 42.72
N LEU A 24 55.67 -36.59 41.91
CA LEU A 24 55.41 -38.04 41.89
C LEU A 24 56.75 -38.79 41.90
N LEU A 25 57.57 -38.43 42.90
CA LEU A 25 58.75 -39.17 43.35
C LEU A 25 58.53 -39.57 44.82
N ALA A 26 57.43 -40.29 45.08
CA ALA A 26 57.25 -41.04 46.33
C ALA A 26 56.12 -42.07 46.16
N CYS A 27 56.54 -43.34 46.12
CA CYS A 27 55.77 -44.53 46.46
C CYS A 27 54.49 -44.86 45.66
N SER A 28 54.62 -45.78 44.71
CA SER A 28 53.89 -47.06 44.76
C SER A 28 54.36 -48.00 43.63
N GLY A 29 54.32 -49.30 43.90
CA GLY A 29 54.25 -50.32 42.86
C GLY A 29 55.57 -50.95 42.44
N LEU A 30 55.91 -52.03 43.15
CA LEU A 30 56.37 -53.33 42.65
C LEU A 30 57.22 -53.43 41.37
N ASN A 31 58.22 -54.31 41.49
CA ASN A 31 59.01 -55.00 40.45
C ASN A 31 60.40 -54.41 40.23
N GLY A 32 61.27 -54.72 41.20
CA GLY A 32 62.71 -54.79 40.97
C GLY A 32 63.08 -56.05 40.19
N VAL A 33 64.22 -56.01 39.50
CA VAL A 33 64.84 -57.21 38.95
C VAL A 33 65.76 -57.76 40.03
N SER A 34 65.29 -58.81 40.71
CA SER A 34 66.09 -59.65 41.59
C SER A 34 66.88 -60.65 40.76
N ASP A 35 68.11 -60.94 41.16
CA ASP A 35 68.71 -62.25 40.92
C ASP A 35 67.86 -63.28 41.70
N SER A 36 66.96 -63.96 41.01
CA SER A 36 66.13 -64.99 41.64
C SER A 36 66.92 -66.29 41.68
N LYS A 37 67.80 -66.43 42.68
CA LYS A 37 68.22 -67.69 43.33
C LYS A 37 69.36 -67.43 44.32
N ASP A 38 69.03 -66.97 45.52
CA ASP A 38 69.78 -67.37 46.71
C ASP A 38 68.92 -68.42 47.44
N GLU A 39 68.98 -69.66 46.95
CA GLU A 39 68.67 -70.80 47.80
C GLU A 39 69.79 -70.92 48.82
N ASP A 40 69.37 -71.06 50.08
CA ASP A 40 70.14 -71.50 51.23
C ASP A 40 70.88 -72.81 50.91
N SER A 41 72.01 -72.69 50.21
CA SER A 41 73.01 -73.74 50.11
C SER A 41 74.11 -73.36 51.08
N THR A 42 73.92 -73.85 52.30
CA THR A 42 75.00 -74.09 53.25
C THR A 42 76.01 -75.06 52.61
N ALA A 43 76.85 -74.51 51.72
CA ALA A 43 78.02 -75.19 51.21
C ALA A 43 78.94 -75.44 52.39
N SER A 44 79.00 -76.71 52.75
CA SER A 44 79.86 -77.29 53.76
C SER A 44 81.25 -76.67 53.71
N SER A 45 81.77 -76.34 54.89
CA SER A 45 83.18 -76.08 55.14
C SER A 45 84.04 -77.23 54.58
N ALA A 46 84.45 -77.11 53.32
CA ALA A 46 85.48 -77.92 52.69
C ALA A 46 86.78 -77.13 52.79
N SER A 47 87.45 -77.33 53.92
CA SER A 47 88.78 -76.81 54.22
C SER A 47 89.85 -77.54 53.39
N TYR A 48 90.09 -77.11 52.15
CA TYR A 48 91.32 -77.45 51.41
C TYR A 48 91.65 -76.32 50.42
N SER A 49 92.87 -75.81 50.32
CA SER A 49 94.15 -76.30 50.82
C SER A 49 95.11 -75.14 51.07
N VAL A 50 96.16 -75.39 51.86
CA VAL A 50 97.31 -74.50 51.96
C VAL A 50 97.95 -74.37 50.56
N GLY A 51 97.60 -73.30 49.83
CA GLY A 51 98.24 -72.78 48.60
C GLY A 51 97.41 -72.82 47.29
N GLY A 52 96.93 -71.67 46.76
CA GLY A 52 96.31 -71.54 45.42
C GLY A 52 95.86 -70.10 45.01
N ASN A 53 95.94 -69.74 43.71
CA ASN A 53 95.90 -68.39 43.08
C ASN A 53 94.56 -67.58 43.17
N ALA A 54 94.56 -66.26 42.86
CA ALA A 54 93.38 -65.36 42.84
C ALA A 54 92.64 -65.32 41.49
N TYR A 55 91.32 -65.05 41.48
CA TYR A 55 90.46 -65.01 40.26
C TYR A 55 89.17 -64.17 40.45
N LEU A 56 88.54 -63.76 39.34
CA LEU A 56 87.23 -63.12 39.33
C LEU A 56 86.13 -64.17 39.59
N SER A 57 85.36 -63.99 40.66
CA SER A 57 84.40 -65.01 41.11
C SER A 57 82.93 -64.66 40.87
N ALA A 58 82.60 -63.39 40.62
CA ALA A 58 81.25 -62.94 40.28
C ALA A 58 81.27 -61.54 39.64
N ILE A 59 80.30 -61.26 38.77
CA ILE A 59 79.91 -59.91 38.38
C ILE A 59 78.50 -59.65 38.89
N GLN A 60 78.35 -58.58 39.65
CA GLN A 60 77.07 -58.13 40.19
C GLN A 60 76.73 -56.77 39.59
N PHE A 61 75.46 -56.60 39.25
CA PHE A 61 74.89 -55.28 38.97
C PHE A 61 74.06 -54.85 40.19
N GLY A 62 74.09 -53.57 40.51
CA GLY A 62 73.51 -53.06 41.75
C GLY A 62 71.99 -53.21 41.81
N SER A 63 71.49 -53.39 43.04
CA SER A 63 70.08 -53.62 43.35
C SER A 63 69.28 -52.36 43.72
N ALA A 64 69.82 -51.13 43.64
CA ALA A 64 69.08 -49.89 43.97
C ALA A 64 69.25 -48.66 43.03
N GLY A 65 68.38 -48.46 42.02
CA GLY A 65 68.07 -47.14 41.42
C GLY A 65 68.50 -46.73 39.99
N ARG A 66 67.67 -47.11 38.99
CA ARG A 66 67.33 -46.49 37.67
C ARG A 66 68.37 -46.17 36.57
N MET A 67 67.95 -46.56 35.35
CA MET A 67 68.18 -45.84 34.10
C MET A 67 66.97 -46.01 33.17
N ILE A 68 66.50 -44.93 32.56
CA ILE A 68 65.21 -44.85 31.85
C ILE A 68 65.37 -45.43 30.45
N ALA A 69 65.06 -46.72 30.31
CA ALA A 69 64.59 -47.29 29.07
C ALA A 69 63.04 -47.39 29.13
N PRO A 70 62.31 -47.35 27.99
CA PRO A 70 60.87 -47.53 27.92
C PRO A 70 60.43 -48.77 28.70
N GLY A 71 59.29 -48.69 29.40
CA GLY A 71 58.85 -49.72 30.34
C GLY A 71 58.93 -51.14 29.76
N GLY A 72 59.54 -52.07 30.50
CA GLY A 72 59.73 -53.47 30.10
C GLY A 72 61.19 -53.89 29.85
N PHE A 73 62.14 -52.96 29.84
CA PHE A 73 63.55 -53.25 29.59
C PHE A 73 64.25 -54.02 30.74
N ASN A 74 64.82 -55.18 30.45
CA ASN A 74 65.53 -56.07 31.37
C ASN A 74 66.93 -56.43 30.83
N LEU A 75 67.96 -56.08 31.59
CA LEU A 75 69.37 -56.33 31.23
C LEU A 75 69.67 -57.80 30.88
N MET A 76 68.99 -58.77 31.49
CA MET A 76 69.27 -60.20 31.26
C MET A 76 68.69 -60.73 29.94
N THR A 77 67.64 -60.09 29.42
CA THR A 77 66.85 -60.59 28.28
C THR A 77 66.82 -59.64 27.10
N ASP A 78 66.98 -58.34 27.33
CA ASP A 78 66.91 -57.31 26.30
C ASP A 78 68.27 -56.91 25.73
N ILE A 79 69.37 -57.36 26.35
CA ILE A 79 70.74 -57.13 25.86
C ILE A 79 71.26 -58.38 25.17
N GLU A 80 71.71 -58.22 23.94
CA GLU A 80 72.23 -59.32 23.12
C GLU A 80 73.75 -59.46 23.15
N LYS A 81 74.47 -58.46 23.70
CA LYS A 81 75.93 -58.49 23.82
C LYS A 81 76.43 -57.70 25.04
N TYR A 82 77.35 -58.33 25.78
CA TYR A 82 78.14 -57.73 26.85
C TYR A 82 79.63 -57.81 26.51
N THR A 83 80.38 -56.75 26.83
CA THR A 83 81.85 -56.78 26.80
C THR A 83 82.39 -56.36 28.16
N LEU A 84 83.38 -57.08 28.67
CA LEU A 84 84.13 -56.73 29.88
C LEU A 84 85.61 -56.58 29.55
N ASN A 85 86.17 -55.41 29.84
CA ASN A 85 87.60 -55.15 29.77
C ASN A 85 88.18 -55.14 31.19
N CYS A 86 89.16 -56.01 31.47
CA CYS A 86 89.84 -56.11 32.76
C CYS A 86 91.32 -55.73 32.61
N ALA A 87 91.81 -54.79 33.44
CA ALA A 87 93.20 -54.34 33.37
C ALA A 87 93.84 -54.13 34.75
N GLN A 88 94.99 -54.77 35.00
CA GLN A 88 95.82 -54.54 36.18
C GLN A 88 96.36 -53.10 36.17
N GLN A 89 96.33 -52.46 37.34
CA GLN A 89 96.77 -51.09 37.55
C GLN A 89 98.14 -51.09 38.28
N GLY A 90 99.08 -50.27 37.79
CA GLY A 90 100.42 -50.11 38.35
C GLY A 90 101.39 -49.46 37.37
N GLU A 91 102.66 -49.29 37.75
CA GLU A 91 103.73 -48.85 36.84
C GLU A 91 104.73 -50.01 36.63
N GLY A 92 104.78 -50.57 35.43
CA GLY A 92 105.65 -51.69 35.05
C GLY A 92 105.26 -52.26 33.68
N THR A 93 106.19 -52.91 32.97
CA THR A 93 105.96 -53.42 31.60
C THR A 93 105.20 -54.75 31.53
N ASP A 94 104.94 -55.38 32.67
CA ASP A 94 104.33 -56.70 32.78
C ASP A 94 102.94 -56.65 33.46
N LEU A 95 102.14 -55.61 33.17
CA LEU A 95 100.74 -55.52 33.64
C LEU A 95 99.84 -56.44 32.82
N LEU A 96 98.96 -57.18 33.49
CA LEU A 96 98.06 -58.14 32.86
C LEU A 96 96.72 -57.51 32.47
N THR A 97 96.16 -57.92 31.33
CA THR A 97 94.80 -57.57 30.88
C THR A 97 94.04 -58.82 30.43
N ASP A 98 92.73 -58.87 30.64
CA ASP A 98 91.84 -59.93 30.15
C ASP A 98 90.52 -59.32 29.66
N ASP A 99 90.29 -59.37 28.35
CA ASP A 99 89.10 -58.84 27.70
C ASP A 99 88.17 -59.96 27.29
N ARG A 100 86.90 -59.81 27.65
CA ARG A 100 85.85 -60.80 27.40
C ARG A 100 84.70 -60.17 26.64
N GLU A 101 84.16 -60.94 25.72
CA GLU A 101 82.93 -60.63 25.01
C GLU A 101 81.98 -61.81 25.17
N TRP A 102 80.73 -61.51 25.48
CA TRP A 102 79.65 -62.47 25.56
C TRP A 102 78.50 -61.98 24.72
N THR A 103 78.26 -62.66 23.61
CA THR A 103 77.04 -62.53 22.82
C THR A 103 76.07 -63.64 23.22
N VAL A 104 74.83 -63.55 22.72
CA VAL A 104 73.95 -64.73 22.63
C VAL A 104 74.73 -65.88 21.96
N ASP A 105 74.56 -67.11 22.44
CA ASP A 105 75.26 -68.27 21.89
C ASP A 105 74.89 -68.49 20.41
N ALA A 106 75.83 -68.97 19.60
CA ALA A 106 75.60 -69.24 18.18
C ALA A 106 74.53 -70.33 17.92
N GLU A 107 74.17 -71.09 18.97
CA GLU A 107 73.20 -72.19 18.98
C GLU A 107 71.84 -71.80 19.63
N GLY A 108 71.69 -70.56 20.10
CA GLY A 108 70.42 -69.90 20.46
C GLY A 108 69.75 -70.33 21.79
N GLY A 109 70.46 -71.01 22.69
CA GLY A 109 69.91 -71.51 23.95
C GLY A 109 70.10 -70.60 25.16
N LEU A 110 71.10 -69.71 25.16
CA LEU A 110 71.51 -68.93 26.33
C LEU A 110 71.62 -67.42 26.00
N SER A 111 71.04 -66.57 26.85
CA SER A 111 71.21 -65.11 26.73
C SER A 111 72.67 -64.71 26.94
N ALA A 112 73.08 -63.57 26.37
CA ALA A 112 74.42 -63.03 26.57
C ALA A 112 74.81 -62.90 28.06
N TYR A 113 73.82 -62.59 28.92
CA TYR A 113 74.00 -62.56 30.36
C TYR A 113 74.30 -63.95 30.94
N SER A 114 73.56 -64.99 30.52
CA SER A 114 73.78 -66.36 30.98
C SER A 114 75.14 -66.92 30.55
N VAL A 115 75.58 -66.58 29.33
CA VAL A 115 76.92 -66.95 28.84
C VAL A 115 78.01 -66.27 29.66
N MET A 116 77.86 -64.96 29.92
CA MET A 116 78.76 -64.21 30.81
C MET A 116 78.82 -64.82 32.21
N PHE A 117 77.66 -65.09 32.81
CA PHE A 117 77.56 -65.64 34.16
C PHE A 117 78.26 -67.00 34.28
N ALA A 118 78.04 -67.89 33.31
CA ALA A 118 78.70 -69.20 33.27
C ALA A 118 80.23 -69.08 33.24
N ASP A 119 80.77 -68.24 32.33
CA ASP A 119 82.22 -68.06 32.18
C ASP A 119 82.90 -67.53 33.46
N ILE A 120 82.19 -66.66 34.20
CA ILE A 120 82.65 -66.11 35.48
C ILE A 120 82.59 -67.15 36.61
N THR A 121 81.51 -67.93 36.70
CA THR A 121 81.37 -68.95 37.77
C THR A 121 82.36 -70.11 37.65
N GLU A 122 82.89 -70.35 36.45
CA GLU A 122 83.97 -71.30 36.22
C GLU A 122 85.37 -70.75 36.60
N ASN A 123 85.44 -69.52 37.13
CA ASN A 123 86.65 -68.86 37.63
C ASN A 123 87.78 -68.74 36.58
N LYS A 124 87.40 -68.59 35.30
CA LYS A 124 88.31 -68.59 34.14
C LYS A 124 89.13 -67.31 33.94
N ILE A 125 88.91 -66.29 34.76
CA ILE A 125 89.61 -65.01 34.67
C ILE A 125 90.57 -64.91 35.87
N PRO A 126 91.85 -65.29 35.69
CA PRO A 126 92.83 -65.26 36.76
C PRO A 126 93.23 -63.83 37.09
N LEU A 127 93.44 -63.56 38.38
CA LEU A 127 93.86 -62.26 38.90
C LEU A 127 95.12 -62.42 39.76
N VAL A 128 95.80 -61.31 40.05
CA VAL A 128 97.02 -61.29 40.87
C VAL A 128 96.72 -60.70 42.24
N ALA A 129 96.86 -61.51 43.29
CA ALA A 129 96.66 -61.06 44.67
C ALA A 129 97.65 -59.96 45.06
N GLY A 130 97.16 -58.94 45.78
CA GLY A 130 97.94 -57.77 46.19
C GLY A 130 98.08 -56.69 45.10
N THR A 131 97.26 -56.73 44.04
CA THR A 131 97.26 -55.74 42.95
C THR A 131 95.87 -55.13 42.73
N SER A 132 95.81 -53.93 42.13
CA SER A 132 94.57 -53.22 41.83
C SER A 132 94.16 -53.43 40.36
N TRP A 133 92.87 -53.54 40.06
CA TRP A 133 92.35 -53.81 38.71
C TRP A 133 91.17 -52.90 38.35
N GLN A 134 91.11 -52.44 37.09
CA GLN A 134 89.97 -51.73 36.52
C GLN A 134 89.14 -52.67 35.63
N PHE A 135 87.82 -52.55 35.73
CA PHE A 135 86.84 -53.33 35.01
C PHE A 135 85.86 -52.39 34.30
N THR A 136 85.66 -52.55 32.99
CA THR A 136 84.67 -51.78 32.22
C THR A 136 83.68 -52.71 31.54
N ILE A 137 82.39 -52.54 31.79
CA ILE A 137 81.31 -53.31 31.18
C ILE A 137 80.45 -52.44 30.26
N LYS A 138 80.14 -52.95 29.07
CA LYS A 138 79.24 -52.31 28.08
C LYS A 138 78.16 -53.28 27.64
N ALA A 139 76.96 -52.75 27.38
CA ALA A 139 75.77 -53.49 26.99
C ALA A 139 75.14 -52.91 25.71
N TYR A 140 74.85 -53.78 24.76
CA TYR A 140 74.37 -53.43 23.41
C TYR A 140 72.97 -54.02 23.18
N LYS A 141 72.06 -53.25 22.59
CA LYS A 141 70.68 -53.70 22.39
C LYS A 141 70.63 -54.87 21.42
N PHE A 142 71.37 -54.77 20.32
CA PHE A 142 71.56 -55.84 19.34
C PHE A 142 73.02 -56.26 19.24
N ALA A 143 73.29 -57.54 18.95
CA ALA A 143 74.66 -58.04 18.82
C ALA A 143 75.48 -57.30 17.74
N SER A 144 74.81 -56.82 16.69
CA SER A 144 75.39 -56.04 15.59
C SER A 144 75.71 -54.59 15.94
N ASP A 145 75.23 -54.07 17.07
CA ASP A 145 75.43 -52.67 17.41
C ASP A 145 76.90 -52.38 17.68
N THR A 146 77.36 -51.23 17.17
CA THR A 146 78.73 -50.71 17.38
C THR A 146 78.80 -49.77 18.58
N GLU A 147 77.69 -49.11 18.93
CA GLU A 147 77.56 -48.23 20.09
C GLU A 147 76.71 -48.89 21.18
N PRO A 148 77.12 -48.82 22.45
CA PRO A 148 76.34 -49.40 23.53
C PRO A 148 75.06 -48.60 23.74
N VAL A 149 74.03 -49.23 24.31
CA VAL A 149 72.91 -48.50 24.91
C VAL A 149 73.25 -48.13 26.36
N LEU A 150 74.07 -48.96 27.05
CA LEU A 150 74.45 -48.78 28.45
C LEU A 150 75.94 -49.11 28.72
N GLU A 151 76.60 -48.39 29.64
CA GLU A 151 78.01 -48.66 30.02
C GLU A 151 78.39 -48.28 31.47
N LYS A 152 79.46 -48.90 32.02
CA LYS A 152 80.08 -48.54 33.31
C LYS A 152 81.52 -49.03 33.52
N THR A 153 82.30 -48.31 34.33
CA THR A 153 83.66 -48.66 34.77
C THR A 153 83.80 -48.66 36.31
N VAL A 154 84.55 -49.63 36.88
CA VAL A 154 84.82 -49.83 38.33
C VAL A 154 86.29 -50.23 38.56
N THR A 155 86.86 -49.98 39.74
CA THR A 155 88.24 -50.38 40.12
C THR A 155 88.25 -51.07 41.50
N GLN A 156 89.04 -52.14 41.67
CA GLN A 156 89.08 -52.97 42.89
C GLN A 156 90.47 -53.58 43.19
N GLU A 157 90.84 -53.65 44.47
CA GLU A 157 92.02 -54.38 44.97
C GLU A 157 91.76 -55.90 45.05
N ILE A 158 92.73 -56.70 44.63
CA ILE A 158 92.59 -58.16 44.51
C ILE A 158 93.21 -58.87 45.71
N VAL A 159 92.44 -59.76 46.33
CA VAL A 159 92.89 -60.65 47.41
C VAL A 159 93.13 -62.08 46.90
N SER A 160 93.87 -62.88 47.68
CA SER A 160 94.05 -64.31 47.37
C SER A 160 92.70 -65.03 47.39
N GLY A 161 92.44 -65.87 46.38
CA GLY A 161 91.16 -66.57 46.22
C GLY A 161 90.10 -65.76 45.44
N PRO A 162 88.79 -65.90 45.76
CA PRO A 162 87.70 -65.33 44.98
C PRO A 162 87.55 -63.81 45.15
N ASN A 163 87.35 -63.09 44.04
CA ASN A 163 87.10 -61.64 44.03
C ASN A 163 85.82 -61.33 43.23
N PRO A 164 84.69 -60.96 43.87
CA PRO A 164 83.50 -60.48 43.16
C PRO A 164 83.62 -58.98 42.82
N ILE A 165 83.12 -58.57 41.65
CA ILE A 165 83.02 -57.16 41.21
C ILE A 165 81.55 -56.73 41.17
N ASN A 166 81.24 -55.57 41.73
CA ASN A 166 79.90 -54.98 41.66
C ASN A 166 79.92 -53.68 40.85
N PHE A 167 79.27 -53.69 39.67
CA PHE A 167 79.16 -52.53 38.80
C PHE A 167 78.07 -51.54 39.22
N GLY A 168 77.09 -51.88 40.07
CA GLY A 168 75.98 -50.97 40.32
C GLY A 168 75.09 -50.74 39.07
N PHE A 169 74.57 -49.52 38.89
CA PHE A 169 73.79 -49.08 37.71
C PHE A 169 74.66 -48.74 36.51
N LEU A 170 74.32 -49.24 35.32
CA LEU A 170 74.91 -48.77 34.06
C LEU A 170 74.36 -47.36 33.70
N ASN A 171 75.03 -46.63 32.81
CA ASN A 171 74.65 -45.27 32.36
C ASN A 171 74.20 -45.24 30.88
N GLU A 172 73.29 -44.32 30.49
CA GLU A 172 72.68 -44.30 29.14
C GLU A 172 73.71 -43.70 28.18
N ALA A 173 73.97 -44.40 27.09
CA ALA A 173 74.92 -43.94 26.07
C ALA A 173 74.34 -42.79 25.22
N ALA A 174 75.22 -41.93 24.69
CA ALA A 174 74.82 -40.78 23.89
C ALA A 174 74.28 -41.19 22.51
N GLY A 175 73.18 -40.57 22.05
CA GLY A 175 72.60 -40.83 20.73
C GLY A 175 71.17 -40.31 20.53
N ASN A 176 70.49 -40.81 19.48
CA ASN A 176 69.20 -40.32 18.97
C ASN A 176 68.10 -41.42 18.99
N GLY A 177 66.81 -41.04 18.96
CA GLY A 177 65.65 -41.97 18.92
C GLY A 177 64.49 -41.48 18.01
N SER A 178 63.27 -42.02 18.11
CA SER A 178 62.09 -41.59 17.30
C SER A 178 60.78 -41.46 18.11
N LEU A 179 59.76 -40.76 17.56
CA LEU A 179 58.49 -40.45 18.24
C LEU A 179 57.24 -40.57 17.34
N GLU A 180 56.17 -41.17 17.87
CA GLU A 180 54.82 -41.22 17.29
C GLU A 180 53.75 -40.72 18.29
N ILE A 181 52.83 -39.84 17.85
CA ILE A 181 51.71 -39.37 18.69
C ILE A 181 50.37 -39.53 17.95
N THR A 182 49.40 -40.18 18.58
CA THR A 182 48.01 -40.24 18.08
C THR A 182 47.18 -39.11 18.69
N LEU A 183 46.55 -38.27 17.85
CA LEU A 183 45.68 -37.18 18.26
C LEU A 183 44.22 -37.47 17.86
N SER A 184 43.30 -37.34 18.81
CA SER A 184 41.85 -37.48 18.61
C SER A 184 41.10 -36.20 18.99
N PHE A 185 40.19 -35.71 18.15
CA PHE A 185 39.39 -34.48 18.39
C PHE A 185 37.96 -34.56 17.79
N PRO A 186 36.99 -33.77 18.29
CA PRO A 186 35.59 -33.83 17.84
C PRO A 186 35.42 -33.29 16.42
N SER A 187 34.57 -33.96 15.62
CA SER A 187 34.32 -33.64 14.21
C SER A 187 33.30 -32.51 13.99
N ASP A 188 32.49 -32.15 14.99
CA ASP A 188 31.43 -31.15 14.89
C ASP A 188 31.91 -29.69 15.02
N ALA A 189 33.18 -29.49 15.38
CA ALA A 189 33.77 -28.17 15.58
C ALA A 189 34.27 -27.49 14.29
N GLY A 190 34.27 -28.21 13.16
CA GLY A 190 34.63 -27.64 11.85
C GLY A 190 36.10 -27.23 11.73
N ALA A 191 37.03 -28.02 12.28
CA ALA A 191 38.46 -27.80 12.09
C ALA A 191 38.88 -28.20 10.67
N THR A 192 39.58 -27.33 9.95
CA THR A 192 40.05 -27.54 8.57
C THR A 192 41.55 -27.80 8.50
N ARG A 193 42.32 -27.42 9.53
CA ARG A 193 43.78 -27.59 9.57
C ARG A 193 44.29 -27.81 10.99
N VAL A 194 45.26 -28.73 11.14
CA VAL A 194 45.97 -29.03 12.40
C VAL A 194 47.47 -28.86 12.21
N VAL A 195 48.15 -28.19 13.16
CA VAL A 195 49.61 -28.05 13.19
C VAL A 195 50.16 -28.65 14.48
N ALA A 196 51.13 -29.55 14.37
CA ALA A 196 51.83 -30.20 15.49
C ALA A 196 53.30 -29.77 15.54
N ASN A 197 53.76 -29.19 16.65
CA ASN A 197 55.13 -28.67 16.83
C ASN A 197 55.84 -29.44 17.97
N LEU A 198 56.89 -30.19 17.65
CA LEU A 198 57.78 -30.82 18.63
C LEU A 198 58.81 -29.79 19.12
N LYS A 199 58.83 -29.52 20.42
CA LYS A 199 59.68 -28.55 21.09
C LYS A 199 60.57 -29.23 22.10
N ASN A 200 61.85 -28.87 22.13
CA ASN A 200 62.75 -29.33 23.19
C ASN A 200 62.29 -28.73 24.53
N PHE A 201 62.14 -29.57 25.56
CA PHE A 201 61.55 -29.18 26.84
C PHE A 201 62.41 -28.14 27.59
N GLU A 202 63.73 -28.26 27.50
CA GLU A 202 64.67 -27.42 28.26
C GLU A 202 64.87 -26.05 27.60
N THR A 203 64.94 -26.02 26.26
CA THR A 203 65.21 -24.78 25.51
C THR A 203 63.96 -24.10 24.97
N GLY A 204 62.83 -24.81 24.91
CA GLY A 204 61.57 -24.35 24.31
C GLY A 204 61.60 -24.24 22.79
N ALA A 205 62.73 -24.52 22.13
CA ALA A 205 62.89 -24.40 20.69
C ALA A 205 62.12 -25.49 19.95
N THR A 206 61.37 -25.11 18.92
CA THR A 206 60.73 -26.08 18.00
C THR A 206 61.81 -26.79 17.20
N VAL A 207 61.92 -28.10 17.38
CA VAL A 207 62.87 -28.97 16.69
C VAL A 207 62.27 -29.60 15.43
N SER A 208 60.93 -29.70 15.34
CA SER A 208 60.22 -30.17 14.15
C SER A 208 58.75 -29.73 14.14
N SER A 209 58.16 -29.51 12.96
CA SER A 209 56.73 -29.19 12.78
C SER A 209 56.09 -30.04 11.68
N LYS A 210 54.82 -30.41 11.88
CA LYS A 210 53.98 -31.13 10.90
C LYS A 210 52.61 -30.43 10.75
N THR A 211 52.06 -30.40 9.54
CA THR A 211 50.77 -29.78 9.24
C THR A 211 49.87 -30.74 8.47
N PHE A 212 48.59 -30.80 8.86
CA PHE A 212 47.56 -31.63 8.26
C PHE A 212 46.40 -30.74 7.78
N ILE A 213 45.98 -30.93 6.54
CA ILE A 213 44.76 -30.32 5.99
C ILE A 213 43.69 -31.40 6.00
N LEU A 214 42.53 -31.09 6.59
CA LEU A 214 41.41 -32.02 6.71
C LEU A 214 40.47 -31.83 5.50
N PRO A 215 40.02 -32.92 4.83
CA PRO A 215 39.09 -32.80 3.70
C PRO A 215 37.73 -32.24 4.12
N ASP A 216 37.06 -31.50 3.23
CA ASP A 216 35.78 -30.83 3.50
C ASP A 216 34.59 -31.79 3.77
N ASP A 217 34.73 -33.10 3.47
CA ASP A 217 33.66 -34.10 3.43
C ASP A 217 33.65 -35.12 4.59
N VAL A 218 34.53 -35.02 5.58
CA VAL A 218 34.72 -36.05 6.65
C VAL A 218 34.03 -35.70 7.98
N TYR A 219 32.88 -35.03 7.96
CA TYR A 219 32.18 -34.60 9.19
C TYR A 219 30.92 -35.42 9.49
N ALA A 220 31.08 -36.72 9.72
CA ALA A 220 30.03 -37.53 10.30
C ALA A 220 30.60 -38.71 11.10
N THR A 221 30.23 -38.78 12.38
CA THR A 221 30.47 -39.85 13.38
C THR A 221 31.83 -39.89 14.10
N ASN A 222 31.77 -39.57 15.40
CA ASN A 222 32.72 -39.78 16.50
C ASN A 222 34.23 -39.85 16.18
N GLY A 223 34.90 -38.72 16.43
CA GLY A 223 36.34 -38.62 16.70
C GLY A 223 37.21 -38.85 15.47
N ILE A 224 37.73 -37.78 14.88
CA ILE A 224 38.81 -37.92 13.90
C ILE A 224 40.07 -38.29 14.69
N SER A 225 40.56 -39.51 14.49
CA SER A 225 41.87 -39.96 15.01
C SER A 225 42.90 -39.80 13.90
N SER A 226 43.99 -39.09 14.17
CA SER A 226 45.11 -38.91 13.23
C SER A 226 46.44 -39.14 13.95
N SER A 227 47.27 -40.03 13.41
CA SER A 227 48.62 -40.29 13.95
C SER A 227 49.66 -39.39 13.29
N VAL A 228 50.49 -38.76 14.13
CA VAL A 228 51.59 -37.88 13.75
C VAL A 228 52.91 -38.60 13.98
N PHE A 229 53.63 -38.85 12.89
CA PHE A 229 54.97 -39.43 12.93
C PHE A 229 56.03 -38.33 12.82
N PHE A 230 56.95 -38.28 13.79
CA PHE A 230 58.11 -37.40 13.77
C PHE A 230 59.36 -38.19 13.36
N ASP A 231 59.52 -38.40 12.05
CA ASP A 231 60.68 -39.11 11.50
C ASP A 231 61.86 -38.15 11.27
N ALA A 232 62.74 -37.98 12.28
CA ALA A 232 64.10 -37.45 12.10
C ALA A 232 64.92 -37.48 13.40
N ASN A 233 65.34 -38.66 13.87
CA ASN A 233 66.39 -38.89 14.89
C ASN A 233 66.65 -37.74 15.90
N PRO A 234 65.65 -37.22 16.65
CA PRO A 234 65.91 -36.24 17.69
C PRO A 234 66.88 -36.82 18.72
N SER A 235 67.79 -35.97 19.22
CA SER A 235 68.71 -36.36 20.28
C SER A 235 67.93 -36.83 21.50
N ARG A 236 68.48 -37.80 22.24
CA ARG A 236 67.92 -38.23 23.52
C ARG A 236 67.58 -37.01 24.39
N GLY A 237 66.42 -37.01 25.01
CA GLY A 237 65.96 -35.87 25.80
C GLY A 237 64.46 -35.79 25.99
N ASN A 238 64.04 -34.73 26.67
CA ASN A 238 62.64 -34.43 26.98
C ASN A 238 62.09 -33.37 26.00
N TYR A 239 60.85 -33.54 25.57
CA TYR A 239 60.18 -32.69 24.58
C TYR A 239 58.72 -32.42 24.94
N ILE A 240 58.13 -31.39 24.35
CA ILE A 240 56.70 -31.08 24.35
C ILE A 240 56.19 -31.06 22.91
N VAL A 241 55.02 -31.64 22.63
CA VAL A 241 54.34 -31.51 21.34
C VAL A 241 53.13 -30.59 21.49
N ASP A 242 53.13 -29.45 20.78
CA ASP A 242 52.02 -28.49 20.78
C ASP A 242 51.14 -28.63 19.53
N PHE A 243 49.83 -28.70 19.72
CA PHE A 243 48.81 -28.76 18.66
C PHE A 243 48.00 -27.46 18.57
N THR A 244 47.76 -26.98 17.34
CA THR A 244 46.92 -25.80 17.05
C THR A 244 45.94 -26.09 15.91
N PHE A 245 44.71 -25.57 16.00
CA PHE A 245 43.62 -25.84 15.05
C PHE A 245 43.19 -24.57 14.31
N THR A 246 42.78 -24.69 13.04
CA THR A 246 42.11 -23.63 12.26
C THR A 246 40.68 -24.07 11.93
N LEU A 247 39.69 -23.19 12.12
CA LEU A 247 38.26 -23.48 11.93
C LEU A 247 37.76 -23.05 10.53
N VAL A 248 36.56 -23.50 10.13
CA VAL A 248 35.91 -23.19 8.83
C VAL A 248 35.82 -21.68 8.54
N ASN A 249 35.67 -20.85 9.57
CA ASN A 249 35.63 -19.39 9.44
C ASN A 249 37.02 -18.74 9.21
N GLY A 250 38.07 -19.54 9.03
CA GLY A 250 39.45 -19.10 8.79
C GLY A 250 40.21 -18.65 10.04
N GLN A 251 39.58 -18.66 11.22
CA GLN A 251 40.25 -18.28 12.47
C GLN A 251 41.01 -19.46 13.08
N THR A 252 42.18 -19.15 13.65
CA THR A 252 42.97 -20.11 14.44
C THR A 252 42.44 -20.13 15.87
N THR A 253 42.29 -21.32 16.47
CA THR A 253 41.88 -21.45 17.87
C THR A 253 42.90 -20.79 18.78
N THR A 254 42.45 -20.11 19.83
CA THR A 254 43.35 -19.55 20.87
C THR A 254 43.86 -20.62 21.84
N GLN A 255 43.27 -21.82 21.82
CA GLN A 255 43.69 -22.96 22.63
C GLN A 255 44.84 -23.71 21.94
N VAL A 256 45.93 -23.93 22.69
CA VAL A 256 47.05 -24.82 22.33
C VAL A 256 46.97 -26.03 23.25
N VAL A 257 47.03 -27.23 22.67
CA VAL A 257 47.01 -28.49 23.41
C VAL A 257 48.42 -29.09 23.38
N SER A 258 48.97 -29.50 24.53
CA SER A 258 50.37 -29.92 24.65
C SER A 258 50.52 -31.31 25.29
N GLU A 259 51.52 -32.09 24.85
CA GLU A 259 51.86 -33.41 25.43
C GLU A 259 53.38 -33.52 25.72
N PHE A 260 53.77 -34.10 26.86
CA PHE A 260 55.18 -34.27 27.24
C PHE A 260 55.70 -35.65 26.85
N VAL A 261 56.88 -35.72 26.22
CA VAL A 261 57.45 -36.95 25.68
C VAL A 261 58.96 -37.03 25.91
N ARG A 262 59.47 -38.22 26.26
CA ARG A 262 60.91 -38.49 26.34
C ARG A 262 61.36 -39.40 25.21
N ILE A 263 62.48 -39.07 24.61
CA ILE A 263 63.13 -39.85 23.55
C ILE A 263 64.44 -40.39 24.10
N ALA A 264 64.66 -41.71 23.98
CA ALA A 264 65.84 -42.42 24.44
C ALA A 264 66.70 -42.86 23.24
N THR A 265 68.01 -43.03 23.45
CA THR A 265 68.93 -43.45 22.38
C THR A 265 68.53 -44.81 21.82
N GLY A 266 68.37 -44.91 20.50
CA GLY A 266 68.13 -46.15 19.76
C GLY A 266 66.71 -46.71 19.84
N LEU A 267 65.76 -46.01 20.49
CA LEU A 267 64.42 -46.51 20.76
C LEU A 267 63.30 -45.63 20.16
N LYS A 268 62.13 -46.23 19.91
CA LYS A 268 60.90 -45.53 19.47
C LYS A 268 59.99 -45.28 20.67
N SER A 269 59.64 -44.01 20.89
CA SER A 269 58.65 -43.58 21.88
C SER A 269 57.27 -43.37 21.23
N SER A 270 56.19 -43.61 21.96
CA SER A 270 54.81 -43.41 21.49
C SER A 270 53.91 -42.79 22.56
N GLY A 271 52.91 -41.99 22.16
CA GLY A 271 51.89 -41.40 23.05
C GLY A 271 50.55 -41.15 22.37
N SER A 272 49.51 -40.82 23.14
CA SER A 272 48.16 -40.55 22.62
C SER A 272 47.49 -39.41 23.39
N ILE A 273 46.78 -38.53 22.67
CA ILE A 273 46.08 -37.37 23.24
C ILE A 273 44.67 -37.22 22.66
N THR A 274 43.70 -36.90 23.52
CA THR A 274 42.29 -36.67 23.13
C THR A 274 41.85 -35.27 23.55
N VAL A 275 41.34 -34.49 22.59
CA VAL A 275 40.75 -33.16 22.77
C VAL A 275 39.23 -33.29 22.72
N ASN A 276 38.52 -32.70 23.68
CA ASN A 276 37.05 -32.87 23.79
C ASN A 276 36.23 -31.68 23.24
N ASP A 277 36.80 -30.47 23.09
CA ASP A 277 36.13 -29.26 22.54
C ASP A 277 37.16 -28.26 21.96
N LEU A 278 36.78 -27.46 20.95
CA LEU A 278 37.61 -26.45 20.26
C LEU A 278 37.11 -24.97 20.40
N ASN A 279 36.12 -24.67 21.27
CA ASN A 279 35.58 -23.31 21.53
C ASN A 279 34.90 -22.61 20.32
N SER A 280 33.91 -23.26 19.68
CA SER A 280 33.19 -22.73 18.50
C SER A 280 32.16 -21.63 18.82
N VAL A 281 31.95 -20.65 17.90
CA VAL A 281 30.93 -19.58 18.00
C VAL A 281 29.86 -19.76 16.91
N TYR A 282 28.58 -19.79 17.29
CA TYR A 282 27.41 -19.97 16.42
C TYR A 282 26.55 -18.69 16.33
N THR A 283 25.82 -18.49 15.22
CA THR A 283 24.97 -17.31 14.98
C THR A 283 23.50 -17.53 15.31
N VAL A 284 22.80 -16.47 15.73
CA VAL A 284 21.35 -16.43 15.93
C VAL A 284 20.73 -15.36 15.03
N ALA A 285 19.84 -15.78 14.12
CA ALA A 285 19.05 -14.89 13.27
C ALA A 285 17.59 -14.81 13.77
N TYR A 286 17.02 -13.60 13.74
CA TYR A 286 15.68 -13.33 14.27
C TYR A 286 14.76 -12.80 13.16
N HIS A 287 13.52 -13.28 13.15
CA HIS A 287 12.41 -12.81 12.32
C HIS A 287 11.28 -12.31 13.25
N PRO A 288 11.34 -11.05 13.71
CA PRO A 288 10.44 -10.52 14.73
C PRO A 288 9.04 -10.13 14.21
N ASN A 289 8.83 -10.13 12.89
CA ASN A 289 7.58 -9.78 12.22
C ASN A 289 7.07 -8.37 12.61
N GLY A 290 7.81 -7.36 12.15
CA GLY A 290 7.45 -5.94 12.20
C GLY A 290 7.99 -5.19 13.42
N VAL A 291 8.59 -5.90 14.39
CA VAL A 291 9.18 -5.28 15.58
C VAL A 291 10.67 -4.99 15.35
N ASN A 292 11.03 -3.71 15.44
CA ASN A 292 12.44 -3.29 15.42
C ASN A 292 13.18 -3.77 16.67
N MET A 293 14.32 -4.40 16.47
CA MET A 293 15.13 -4.98 17.56
C MET A 293 16.15 -3.96 18.08
N PRO A 294 16.06 -3.49 19.34
CA PRO A 294 17.03 -2.54 19.89
C PRO A 294 18.45 -3.12 19.96
N ALA A 295 19.45 -2.34 19.56
CA ALA A 295 20.85 -2.79 19.57
C ALA A 295 21.35 -3.12 20.99
N GLY A 296 21.99 -4.29 21.14
CA GLY A 296 22.64 -4.71 22.40
C GLY A 296 21.73 -5.41 23.42
N VAL A 297 20.48 -5.68 23.07
CA VAL A 297 19.50 -6.35 23.96
C VAL A 297 19.35 -7.86 23.66
N TRP A 298 19.82 -8.33 22.50
CA TRP A 298 19.56 -9.68 21.97
C TRP A 298 20.88 -10.38 21.62
N PRO A 299 21.05 -11.67 21.97
CA PRO A 299 22.25 -12.43 21.60
C PRO A 299 22.22 -12.77 20.11
N THR A 300 23.13 -12.17 19.33
CA THR A 300 23.29 -12.49 17.90
C THR A 300 24.28 -13.63 17.65
N THR A 301 25.02 -14.05 18.68
CA THR A 301 25.94 -15.18 18.66
C THR A 301 25.97 -15.88 20.03
N TYR A 302 26.30 -17.17 20.06
CA TYR A 302 26.53 -17.94 21.28
C TYR A 302 27.60 -19.04 21.11
N SER A 303 28.14 -19.57 22.20
CA SER A 303 29.12 -20.67 22.22
C SER A 303 28.70 -21.79 23.17
N PRO A 304 29.19 -23.05 22.99
CA PRO A 304 28.95 -24.13 23.94
C PRO A 304 29.49 -23.86 25.35
N LEU A 305 30.43 -22.92 25.49
CA LEU A 305 30.99 -22.48 26.77
C LEU A 305 30.12 -21.44 27.48
N ASP A 306 29.17 -20.82 26.78
CA ASP A 306 28.25 -19.90 27.41
C ASP A 306 27.38 -20.69 28.40
N GLU A 307 27.05 -20.07 29.54
CA GLU A 307 25.94 -20.53 30.36
C GLU A 307 24.63 -20.43 29.55
N THR A 308 23.50 -20.79 30.16
CA THR A 308 22.19 -20.70 29.51
C THR A 308 21.94 -19.31 28.91
N VAL A 309 21.77 -19.24 27.59
CA VAL A 309 21.46 -18.01 26.85
C VAL A 309 19.94 -17.83 26.83
N THR A 310 19.42 -16.91 27.63
CA THR A 310 17.98 -16.60 27.67
C THR A 310 17.56 -15.77 26.46
N LEU A 311 16.45 -16.16 25.83
CA LEU A 311 15.87 -15.41 24.74
C LEU A 311 14.93 -14.31 25.28
N PRO A 312 15.01 -13.10 24.74
CA PRO A 312 14.16 -11.97 25.13
C PRO A 312 12.69 -12.14 24.69
N VAL A 313 11.80 -11.50 25.46
CA VAL A 313 10.35 -11.41 25.21
C VAL A 313 10.06 -10.08 24.50
N LEU A 314 9.35 -10.14 23.37
CA LEU A 314 8.99 -8.96 22.58
C LEU A 314 7.65 -8.37 23.03
N ALA A 315 7.47 -7.08 22.72
CA ALA A 315 6.19 -6.38 22.79
C ALA A 315 5.83 -5.84 21.40
N LYS A 316 4.58 -6.02 20.99
CA LYS A 316 4.00 -5.51 19.73
C LYS A 316 2.64 -4.91 20.05
N ASN A 317 2.29 -3.78 19.44
CA ASN A 317 0.98 -3.19 19.69
C ASN A 317 -0.12 -4.12 19.17
N GLY A 318 -1.17 -4.31 19.98
CA GLY A 318 -2.32 -5.13 19.63
C GLY A 318 -2.11 -6.65 19.50
N ALA A 319 -0.91 -7.17 19.75
CA ALA A 319 -0.63 -8.61 19.76
C ALA A 319 0.13 -9.03 21.03
N THR A 320 -0.02 -10.30 21.43
CA THR A 320 0.73 -10.89 22.54
C THR A 320 1.83 -11.80 22.01
N PHE A 321 3.03 -11.73 22.58
CA PHE A 321 4.15 -12.58 22.17
C PHE A 321 3.91 -14.04 22.58
N GLY A 322 3.75 -14.92 21.60
CA GLY A 322 3.50 -16.36 21.77
C GLY A 322 4.76 -17.22 21.87
N GLY A 323 5.95 -16.63 21.70
CA GLY A 323 7.25 -17.30 21.81
C GLY A 323 8.06 -17.34 20.51
N TRP A 324 9.31 -17.77 20.63
CA TRP A 324 10.20 -18.03 19.50
C TRP A 324 10.07 -19.48 19.02
N TYR A 325 10.16 -19.70 17.71
CA TYR A 325 10.14 -21.02 17.08
C TYR A 325 11.27 -21.15 16.07
N GLU A 326 11.83 -22.35 15.90
CA GLU A 326 12.88 -22.59 14.88
C GLU A 326 12.33 -22.77 13.46
N SER A 327 11.01 -22.91 13.32
CA SER A 327 10.31 -23.07 12.04
C SER A 327 9.39 -21.89 11.75
N SER A 328 9.35 -21.46 10.49
CA SER A 328 8.51 -20.34 10.03
C SER A 328 7.01 -20.63 10.11
N ASN A 329 6.61 -21.90 10.15
CA ASN A 329 5.23 -22.33 10.33
C ASN A 329 4.82 -22.56 11.80
N TYR A 330 5.68 -22.15 12.74
CA TYR A 330 5.52 -22.38 14.19
C TYR A 330 5.41 -23.85 14.60
N GLY A 331 5.92 -24.78 13.77
CA GLY A 331 6.06 -26.17 14.12
C GLY A 331 7.11 -26.39 15.21
N GLY A 332 6.89 -27.38 16.08
CA GLY A 332 7.77 -27.71 17.20
C GLY A 332 7.37 -27.03 18.52
N SER A 333 8.30 -26.98 19.46
CA SER A 333 8.10 -26.37 20.79
C SER A 333 8.64 -24.95 20.84
N THR A 334 8.08 -24.13 21.72
CA THR A 334 8.57 -22.77 21.98
C THR A 334 10.01 -22.81 22.51
N VAL A 335 10.84 -21.90 21.99
CA VAL A 335 12.23 -21.73 22.41
C VAL A 335 12.31 -20.50 23.32
N THR A 336 12.76 -20.70 24.55
CA THR A 336 12.92 -19.62 25.55
C THR A 336 14.38 -19.40 25.96
N SER A 337 15.25 -20.38 25.71
CA SER A 337 16.68 -20.29 25.97
C SER A 337 17.47 -21.37 25.23
N PHE A 338 18.78 -21.18 25.11
CA PHE A 338 19.73 -22.22 24.72
C PHE A 338 20.50 -22.66 25.97
N ALA A 339 20.48 -23.97 26.28
CA ALA A 339 21.22 -24.50 27.42
C ALA A 339 22.75 -24.42 27.19
N GLY A 340 23.53 -24.36 28.27
CA GLY A 340 24.99 -24.49 28.18
C GLY A 340 25.39 -25.79 27.49
N GLY A 341 26.38 -25.72 26.60
CA GLY A 341 26.77 -26.83 25.72
C GLY A 341 25.95 -26.94 24.41
N ALA A 342 24.96 -26.08 24.16
CA ALA A 342 24.21 -26.06 22.90
C ALA A 342 25.10 -25.73 21.69
N ARG A 343 24.76 -26.27 20.52
CA ARG A 343 25.54 -26.18 19.27
C ARG A 343 24.68 -25.83 18.05
N GLY A 344 25.29 -25.23 17.03
CA GLY A 344 24.69 -24.98 15.71
C GLY A 344 24.07 -23.58 15.54
N ASN A 345 23.93 -23.13 14.29
CA ASN A 345 23.28 -21.84 14.01
C ASN A 345 21.75 -21.93 14.24
N LYS A 346 21.14 -20.82 14.66
CA LYS A 346 19.71 -20.74 14.99
C LYS A 346 18.99 -19.70 14.14
N ASN A 347 17.82 -20.05 13.59
CA ASN A 347 16.89 -19.14 12.94
C ASN A 347 15.59 -19.12 13.76
N LEU A 348 15.18 -17.97 14.28
CA LEU A 348 14.06 -17.85 15.20
C LEU A 348 12.95 -16.96 14.63
N TYR A 349 11.72 -17.46 14.64
CA TYR A 349 10.52 -16.79 14.18
C TYR A 349 9.62 -16.43 15.36
N ALA A 350 9.22 -15.16 15.47
CA ALA A 350 8.33 -14.70 16.52
C ALA A 350 6.87 -15.06 16.19
N LYS A 351 6.22 -15.85 17.05
CA LYS A 351 4.77 -16.07 16.94
C LYS A 351 4.03 -14.96 17.69
N TRP A 352 3.08 -14.32 17.01
CA TRP A 352 2.19 -13.31 17.59
C TRP A 352 0.77 -13.85 17.72
N VAL A 353 0.13 -13.60 18.86
CA VAL A 353 -1.27 -13.96 19.12
C VAL A 353 -2.11 -12.68 19.06
N TYR A 354 -2.95 -12.59 18.03
CA TYR A 354 -3.90 -11.49 17.82
C TYR A 354 -5.24 -11.78 18.51
N GLU A 355 -5.99 -10.74 18.85
CA GLU A 355 -7.35 -10.88 19.38
C GLU A 355 -8.31 -11.19 18.22
N MET A 356 -8.71 -12.46 18.12
CA MET A 356 -9.56 -12.96 17.04
C MET A 356 -10.63 -13.91 17.57
N SER A 357 -11.84 -13.83 17.01
CA SER A 357 -12.98 -14.71 17.30
C SER A 357 -13.77 -14.98 16.02
N GLY A 358 -13.71 -16.20 15.49
CA GLY A 358 -14.32 -16.51 14.19
C GLY A 358 -13.78 -15.61 13.08
N ASN A 359 -14.67 -14.88 12.38
CA ASN A 359 -14.31 -13.93 11.33
C ASN A 359 -14.20 -12.48 11.86
N THR A 360 -13.74 -12.32 13.11
CA THR A 360 -13.50 -11.02 13.75
C THR A 360 -12.01 -10.84 14.03
N LEU A 361 -11.48 -9.65 13.70
CA LEU A 361 -10.12 -9.21 14.05
C LEU A 361 -10.16 -7.89 14.83
N SER A 362 -9.47 -7.85 15.97
CA SER A 362 -9.34 -6.65 16.81
C SER A 362 -7.89 -6.13 16.80
N ALA A 363 -7.70 -4.86 16.44
CA ALA A 363 -6.39 -4.22 16.41
C ALA A 363 -5.91 -3.72 17.78
N ARG A 364 -6.80 -3.64 18.77
CA ARG A 364 -6.55 -3.15 20.14
C ARG A 364 -5.85 -1.78 20.18
N GLY A 365 -6.20 -0.92 19.22
CA GLY A 365 -5.63 0.41 19.04
C GLY A 365 -4.31 0.47 18.25
N ALA A 366 -3.80 -0.66 17.75
CA ALA A 366 -2.73 -0.63 16.76
C ALA A 366 -3.21 0.05 15.47
N HIS A 367 -2.29 0.72 14.78
CA HIS A 367 -2.57 1.26 13.45
C HIS A 367 -2.56 0.10 12.46
N ILE A 368 -3.65 -0.09 11.73
CA ILE A 368 -3.76 -1.19 10.78
C ILE A 368 -4.02 -0.72 9.36
N ILE A 369 -3.47 -1.47 8.40
CA ILE A 369 -3.67 -1.28 6.97
C ILE A 369 -4.29 -2.55 6.41
N VAL A 370 -5.38 -2.41 5.65
CA VAL A 370 -6.03 -3.49 4.93
C VAL A 370 -5.74 -3.35 3.44
N GLN A 371 -5.22 -4.42 2.83
CA GLN A 371 -4.82 -4.41 1.43
C GLN A 371 -5.04 -5.78 0.77
N ALA A 372 -5.56 -5.76 -0.46
CA ALA A 372 -5.74 -6.95 -1.28
C ALA A 372 -4.42 -7.45 -1.86
N SER A 373 -4.36 -8.76 -2.07
CA SER A 373 -3.40 -9.41 -2.95
C SER A 373 -4.11 -10.53 -3.69
N SER A 374 -4.33 -10.34 -5.01
CA SER A 374 -5.21 -11.19 -5.81
C SER A 374 -6.65 -11.19 -5.27
N ASP A 375 -7.21 -12.35 -4.95
CA ASP A 375 -8.57 -12.59 -4.48
C ASP A 375 -8.71 -12.55 -2.95
N LYS A 376 -7.58 -12.41 -2.24
CA LYS A 376 -7.44 -12.40 -0.78
C LYS A 376 -7.29 -10.99 -0.23
N THR A 377 -7.66 -10.81 1.04
CA THR A 377 -7.52 -9.54 1.77
C THR A 377 -6.64 -9.75 3.00
N TYR A 378 -5.58 -8.95 3.14
CA TYR A 378 -4.63 -9.06 4.25
C TYR A 378 -4.67 -7.82 5.13
N CYS A 379 -4.36 -8.02 6.42
CA CYS A 379 -4.19 -6.96 7.40
C CYS A 379 -2.71 -6.85 7.80
N TYR A 380 -2.24 -5.62 7.96
CA TYR A 380 -0.87 -5.27 8.34
C TYR A 380 -0.94 -4.35 9.55
N PHE A 381 -0.18 -4.66 10.60
CA PHE A 381 -0.05 -3.80 11.78
C PHE A 381 1.13 -2.86 11.53
N ASP A 382 0.84 -1.61 11.18
CA ASP A 382 1.81 -0.57 10.82
C ASP A 382 2.56 -0.11 12.08
N GLU A 383 3.56 -0.88 12.49
CA GLU A 383 4.32 -0.64 13.72
C GLU A 383 5.27 0.55 13.57
N ASN A 384 5.67 0.87 12.34
CA ASN A 384 6.59 1.96 12.04
C ASN A 384 5.88 3.28 11.67
N LEU A 385 4.56 3.25 11.50
CA LEU A 385 3.69 4.40 11.17
C LEU A 385 4.04 5.08 9.84
N ASN A 386 4.57 4.32 8.87
CA ASN A 386 4.94 4.82 7.54
C ASN A 386 3.75 4.81 6.56
N GLY A 387 2.63 4.18 6.94
CA GLY A 387 1.43 4.07 6.11
C GLY A 387 1.56 3.07 4.96
N ASN A 388 2.49 2.12 5.00
CA ASN A 388 2.74 1.09 3.99
C ASN A 388 2.42 -0.30 4.51
N ALA A 389 2.02 -1.19 3.60
CA ALA A 389 1.78 -2.59 3.94
C ALA A 389 3.10 -3.36 3.78
N ASP A 390 3.94 -3.33 4.82
CA ASP A 390 5.25 -3.97 4.79
C ASP A 390 5.11 -5.49 5.01
N ALA A 391 5.90 -6.29 4.28
CA ALA A 391 5.75 -7.75 4.28
C ALA A 391 5.99 -8.39 5.66
N ASP A 392 6.78 -7.74 6.52
CA ASP A 392 7.04 -8.15 7.89
C ASP A 392 5.99 -7.63 8.90
N GLU A 393 5.02 -6.83 8.49
CA GLU A 393 3.95 -6.33 9.36
C GLU A 393 2.64 -7.11 9.23
N VAL A 394 2.59 -8.04 8.28
CA VAL A 394 1.40 -8.84 7.97
C VAL A 394 0.93 -9.66 9.18
N VAL A 395 -0.39 -9.73 9.36
CA VAL A 395 -1.03 -10.62 10.32
C VAL A 395 -0.89 -12.06 9.82
N LEU A 396 -0.19 -12.88 10.61
CA LEU A 396 0.02 -14.29 10.34
C LEU A 396 -0.94 -15.17 11.16
N GLY A 397 -1.42 -16.25 10.53
CA GLY A 397 -2.22 -17.28 11.17
C GLY A 397 -1.39 -18.19 12.09
N ASN A 398 -2.06 -19.18 12.68
CA ASN A 398 -1.43 -20.16 13.57
C ASN A 398 -0.42 -21.09 12.87
N ASP A 399 -0.43 -21.11 11.54
CA ASP A 399 0.43 -21.85 10.63
C ASP A 399 1.60 -20.99 10.07
N GLY A 400 1.73 -19.73 10.51
CA GLY A 400 2.78 -18.83 10.05
C GLY A 400 2.57 -18.25 8.65
N LEU A 401 1.38 -18.44 8.06
CA LEU A 401 1.05 -17.88 6.75
C LEU A 401 0.19 -16.60 6.89
N PRO A 402 0.22 -15.67 5.91
CA PRO A 402 -0.67 -14.51 5.91
C PRO A 402 -2.15 -14.89 6.02
N LEU A 403 -2.83 -14.31 7.00
CA LEU A 403 -4.24 -14.58 7.28
C LEU A 403 -5.14 -13.82 6.32
N ASP A 404 -5.91 -14.54 5.50
CA ASP A 404 -6.94 -13.95 4.65
C ASP A 404 -8.15 -13.54 5.48
N ILE A 405 -8.38 -12.23 5.57
CA ILE A 405 -9.46 -11.61 6.34
C ILE A 405 -10.61 -11.11 5.45
N LYS A 406 -10.72 -11.65 4.22
CA LYS A 406 -11.80 -11.29 3.30
C LYS A 406 -13.18 -11.47 3.95
N GLY A 407 -13.97 -10.40 3.95
CA GLY A 407 -15.32 -10.39 4.52
C GLY A 407 -15.36 -10.37 6.06
N TYR A 408 -14.23 -10.17 6.74
CA TYR A 408 -14.19 -10.16 8.20
C TYR A 408 -14.84 -8.90 8.78
N LYS A 409 -15.23 -8.99 10.06
CA LYS A 409 -15.46 -7.84 10.92
C LYS A 409 -14.13 -7.37 11.51
N VAL A 410 -13.84 -6.09 11.41
CA VAL A 410 -12.59 -5.51 11.93
C VAL A 410 -12.91 -4.41 12.94
N TYR A 411 -12.32 -4.49 14.13
CA TYR A 411 -12.36 -3.44 15.15
C TYR A 411 -11.00 -2.74 15.22
N GLY A 412 -10.97 -1.41 15.08
CA GLY A 412 -9.77 -0.62 15.34
C GLY A 412 -9.33 -0.71 16.81
N GLY A 413 -10.27 -0.99 17.70
CA GLY A 413 -10.02 -1.34 19.10
C GLY A 413 -10.18 -2.84 19.38
N SER A 414 -10.94 -3.19 20.41
CA SER A 414 -11.21 -4.57 20.85
C SER A 414 -12.69 -4.92 20.77
N GLU A 415 -13.06 -6.21 20.87
CA GLU A 415 -14.49 -6.60 20.92
C GLU A 415 -15.20 -6.03 22.17
N SER A 416 -14.45 -5.81 23.25
CA SER A 416 -14.96 -5.20 24.49
C SER A 416 -13.88 -4.47 25.28
N GLY A 417 -14.32 -3.57 26.17
CA GLY A 417 -13.46 -2.91 27.16
C GLY A 417 -13.28 -1.41 26.92
N ASN A 418 -12.53 -0.77 27.83
CA ASN A 418 -12.20 0.65 27.74
C ASN A 418 -10.78 0.83 27.19
N TYR A 419 -10.65 1.67 26.16
CA TYR A 419 -9.38 2.04 25.54
C TYR A 419 -9.22 3.56 25.57
N SER A 420 -8.21 4.05 26.28
CA SER A 420 -7.96 5.49 26.41
C SER A 420 -7.20 6.10 25.24
N GLY A 421 -6.62 5.28 24.35
CA GLY A 421 -5.89 5.71 23.16
C GLY A 421 -6.81 5.99 21.96
N ALA A 422 -6.23 6.52 20.89
CA ALA A 422 -6.92 6.69 19.61
C ALA A 422 -6.70 5.45 18.73
N THR A 423 -7.64 5.15 17.85
CA THR A 423 -7.55 4.04 16.89
C THR A 423 -7.38 4.57 15.47
N HIS A 424 -6.71 3.81 14.61
CA HIS A 424 -6.50 4.20 13.22
C HIS A 424 -6.57 2.99 12.29
N VAL A 425 -7.49 3.02 11.32
CA VAL A 425 -7.66 1.96 10.33
C VAL A 425 -7.65 2.54 8.92
N THR A 426 -6.72 2.07 8.08
CA THR A 426 -6.65 2.42 6.67
C THR A 426 -7.05 1.22 5.81
N VAL A 427 -8.02 1.37 4.91
CA VAL A 427 -8.37 0.38 3.88
C VAL A 427 -7.87 0.88 2.54
N LYS A 428 -6.79 0.29 2.02
CA LYS A 428 -6.24 0.63 0.70
C LYS A 428 -6.93 -0.14 -0.42
N SER A 429 -7.26 -1.41 -0.18
CA SER A 429 -7.98 -2.30 -1.10
C SER A 429 -8.45 -3.55 -0.36
N GLY A 430 -9.16 -4.45 -1.04
CA GLY A 430 -9.69 -5.69 -0.46
C GLY A 430 -11.16 -5.60 -0.13
N GLU A 431 -11.68 -6.63 0.53
CA GLU A 431 -13.09 -6.76 0.85
C GLU A 431 -13.27 -7.06 2.34
N LEU A 432 -14.05 -6.22 3.04
CA LEU A 432 -14.41 -6.39 4.45
C LEU A 432 -15.93 -6.44 4.58
N GLY A 433 -16.41 -7.21 5.55
CA GLY A 433 -17.84 -7.27 5.88
C GLY A 433 -18.26 -6.00 6.62
N SER A 434 -17.66 -5.78 7.78
CA SER A 434 -17.89 -4.58 8.59
C SER A 434 -16.59 -4.04 9.17
N LEU A 435 -16.49 -2.72 9.27
CA LEU A 435 -15.37 -2.02 9.88
C LEU A 435 -15.88 -1.11 10.99
N TYR A 436 -15.32 -1.25 12.18
CA TYR A 436 -15.61 -0.43 13.34
C TYR A 436 -14.35 0.33 13.72
N GLY A 437 -14.42 1.66 13.78
CA GLY A 437 -13.27 2.47 14.17
C GLY A 437 -12.87 2.22 15.62
N GLY A 438 -13.83 1.96 16.50
CA GLY A 438 -13.64 1.77 17.95
C GLY A 438 -13.73 0.32 18.40
N ASN A 439 -14.27 0.13 19.62
CA ASN A 439 -14.49 -1.18 20.23
C ASN A 439 -15.87 -1.76 19.88
N GLY A 440 -16.09 -3.06 20.07
CA GLY A 440 -17.43 -3.65 20.07
C GLY A 440 -18.29 -3.12 21.22
N SER A 441 -17.75 -3.05 22.44
CA SER A 441 -18.40 -2.45 23.61
C SER A 441 -17.40 -1.70 24.51
N GLY A 442 -17.90 -0.85 25.42
CA GLY A 442 -17.06 -0.02 26.31
C GLY A 442 -16.81 1.39 25.76
N THR A 443 -15.62 1.95 25.98
CA THR A 443 -15.31 3.34 25.60
C THR A 443 -13.97 3.46 24.86
N VAL A 444 -13.91 4.28 23.81
CA VAL A 444 -12.70 4.68 23.09
C VAL A 444 -12.55 6.22 23.09
N SER A 445 -11.33 6.75 22.93
CA SER A 445 -11.12 8.21 22.87
C SER A 445 -11.52 8.79 21.51
N ASN A 446 -10.63 8.72 20.51
CA ASN A 446 -10.88 9.13 19.13
C ASN A 446 -10.72 7.94 18.19
N THR A 447 -11.43 7.96 17.08
CA THR A 447 -11.32 6.93 16.04
C THR A 447 -11.07 7.58 14.68
N ASN A 448 -10.25 6.95 13.85
CA ASN A 448 -9.98 7.41 12.50
C ASN A 448 -10.02 6.24 11.51
N ILE A 449 -10.90 6.34 10.52
CA ILE A 449 -11.02 5.38 9.42
C ILE A 449 -10.72 6.10 8.10
N GLU A 450 -9.85 5.51 7.29
CA GLU A 450 -9.50 5.99 5.96
C GLU A 450 -9.75 4.92 4.90
N ILE A 451 -10.79 5.11 4.08
CA ILE A 451 -11.10 4.26 2.93
C ILE A 451 -10.47 4.89 1.69
N ARG A 452 -9.38 4.28 1.23
CA ARG A 452 -8.61 4.66 0.04
C ARG A 452 -8.82 3.70 -1.14
N GLY A 453 -9.66 2.68 -0.97
CA GLY A 453 -10.05 1.70 -1.98
C GLY A 453 -10.74 0.48 -1.37
N GLY A 454 -11.00 -0.54 -2.19
CA GLY A 454 -11.66 -1.78 -1.74
C GLY A 454 -13.19 -1.69 -1.63
N SER A 455 -13.80 -2.73 -1.08
CA SER A 455 -15.24 -2.82 -0.82
C SER A 455 -15.47 -3.12 0.66
N VAL A 456 -16.28 -2.30 1.32
CA VAL A 456 -16.68 -2.51 2.71
C VAL A 456 -18.21 -2.51 2.77
N GLY A 457 -18.80 -3.52 3.41
CA GLY A 457 -20.25 -3.54 3.64
C GLY A 457 -20.67 -2.37 4.53
N SER A 458 -20.45 -2.50 5.83
CA SER A 458 -20.79 -1.44 6.79
C SER A 458 -19.57 -0.84 7.47
N VAL A 459 -19.47 0.49 7.46
CA VAL A 459 -18.47 1.26 8.20
C VAL A 459 -19.16 1.97 9.36
N TYR A 460 -18.65 1.78 10.57
CA TYR A 460 -19.05 2.50 11.77
C TYR A 460 -17.84 3.30 12.25
N GLY A 461 -17.93 4.62 12.23
CA GLY A 461 -16.86 5.51 12.67
C GLY A 461 -16.50 5.26 14.13
N GLY A 462 -17.51 4.98 14.96
CA GLY A 462 -17.35 4.52 16.34
C GLY A 462 -17.23 3.00 16.45
N GLY A 463 -17.92 2.43 17.43
CA GLY A 463 -17.98 0.98 17.65
C GLY A 463 -19.31 0.35 17.28
N GLU A 464 -19.47 -0.92 17.64
CA GLU A 464 -20.77 -1.59 17.57
C GLU A 464 -21.69 -0.99 18.64
N SER A 465 -21.54 -1.34 19.92
CA SER A 465 -22.24 -0.71 21.05
C SER A 465 -21.32 0.19 21.92
N SER A 466 -20.09 0.48 21.46
CA SER A 466 -19.11 1.28 22.23
C SER A 466 -19.31 2.79 22.11
N SER A 467 -18.90 3.53 23.15
CA SER A 467 -18.93 4.99 23.16
C SER A 467 -17.59 5.59 22.73
N VAL A 468 -17.62 6.66 21.95
CA VAL A 468 -16.47 7.47 21.54
C VAL A 468 -16.52 8.79 22.32
N SER A 469 -15.63 8.94 23.31
CA SER A 469 -15.60 10.13 24.17
C SER A 469 -15.00 11.37 23.48
N GLY A 470 -14.37 11.20 22.33
CA GLY A 470 -13.84 12.25 21.47
C GLY A 470 -14.53 12.31 20.11
N THR A 471 -13.74 12.39 19.04
CA THR A 471 -14.22 12.49 17.66
C THR A 471 -14.07 11.17 16.93
N ALA A 472 -15.13 10.73 16.26
CA ALA A 472 -15.10 9.66 15.28
C ALA A 472 -14.95 10.25 13.87
N THR A 473 -13.88 9.88 13.17
CA THR A 473 -13.57 10.41 11.84
C THR A 473 -13.58 9.30 10.80
N VAL A 474 -14.32 9.51 9.71
CA VAL A 474 -14.36 8.59 8.57
C VAL A 474 -14.10 9.37 7.29
N SER A 475 -13.08 8.97 6.53
CA SER A 475 -12.78 9.55 5.22
C SER A 475 -12.87 8.51 4.11
N VAL A 476 -13.50 8.86 3.00
CA VAL A 476 -13.61 8.02 1.79
C VAL A 476 -13.03 8.80 0.62
N THR A 477 -11.95 8.28 0.04
CA THR A 477 -11.26 8.87 -1.11
C THR A 477 -11.37 8.02 -2.37
N SER A 478 -11.64 6.71 -2.22
CA SER A 478 -11.92 5.77 -3.30
C SER A 478 -12.59 4.50 -2.72
N GLY A 479 -12.92 3.52 -3.56
CA GLY A 479 -13.57 2.27 -3.16
C GLY A 479 -15.09 2.36 -3.08
N SER A 480 -15.73 1.32 -2.54
CA SER A 480 -17.17 1.24 -2.34
C SER A 480 -17.51 0.93 -0.88
N VAL A 481 -18.44 1.70 -0.31
CA VAL A 481 -19.02 1.47 1.01
C VAL A 481 -20.53 1.32 0.84
N GLU A 482 -21.13 0.24 1.33
CA GLU A 482 -22.59 0.08 1.24
C GLU A 482 -23.31 0.98 2.23
N ASN A 483 -22.94 0.90 3.51
CA ASN A 483 -23.50 1.70 4.60
C ASN A 483 -22.38 2.36 5.41
N LEU A 484 -22.42 3.69 5.54
CA LEU A 484 -21.45 4.46 6.33
C LEU A 484 -22.19 5.17 7.45
N PHE A 485 -21.81 4.89 8.70
CA PHE A 485 -22.26 5.58 9.90
C PHE A 485 -21.06 6.31 10.50
N GLY A 486 -21.14 7.63 10.66
CA GLY A 486 -20.05 8.44 11.24
C GLY A 486 -19.82 8.18 12.73
N GLY A 487 -20.84 7.72 13.45
CA GLY A 487 -20.79 7.34 14.87
C GLY A 487 -20.81 5.82 15.09
N SER A 488 -21.30 5.41 16.27
CA SER A 488 -21.44 3.98 16.64
C SER A 488 -22.64 3.29 15.96
N GLY A 489 -22.72 1.96 15.99
CA GLY A 489 -23.82 1.19 15.39
C GLY A 489 -25.07 1.08 16.29
N GLU A 490 -24.89 0.59 17.50
CA GLU A 490 -25.93 0.30 18.49
C GLU A 490 -25.92 1.33 19.63
N SER A 491 -26.19 0.93 20.88
CA SER A 491 -26.38 1.81 22.06
C SER A 491 -25.20 2.70 22.49
N GLY A 492 -24.13 2.76 21.69
CA GLY A 492 -22.98 3.62 21.92
C GLY A 492 -23.29 5.12 21.78
N SER A 493 -22.53 5.97 22.48
CA SER A 493 -22.58 7.43 22.36
C SER A 493 -21.31 7.99 21.74
N THR A 494 -21.41 8.93 20.81
CA THR A 494 -20.28 9.60 20.16
C THR A 494 -20.37 11.11 20.41
N ASN A 495 -19.31 11.75 20.90
CA ASN A 495 -19.37 13.20 21.12
C ASN A 495 -19.42 13.97 19.80
N LYS A 496 -18.53 13.67 18.86
CA LYS A 496 -18.54 14.29 17.53
C LYS A 496 -18.27 13.26 16.44
N ALA A 497 -19.08 13.26 15.39
CA ALA A 497 -18.83 12.48 14.18
C ALA A 497 -18.43 13.41 13.02
N VAL A 498 -17.36 13.06 12.30
CA VAL A 498 -16.86 13.80 11.14
C VAL A 498 -16.71 12.84 9.97
N VAL A 499 -17.47 13.06 8.91
CA VAL A 499 -17.44 12.21 7.72
C VAL A 499 -17.05 13.06 6.51
N SER A 500 -16.08 12.60 5.73
CA SER A 500 -15.69 13.24 4.47
C SER A 500 -15.68 12.26 3.31
N VAL A 501 -16.32 12.62 2.19
CA VAL A 501 -16.30 11.85 0.93
C VAL A 501 -15.71 12.71 -0.17
N ASN A 502 -14.51 12.34 -0.61
CA ASN A 502 -13.75 13.03 -1.65
C ASN A 502 -13.68 12.20 -2.95
N GLY A 503 -14.13 10.94 -2.91
CA GLY A 503 -14.16 10.02 -4.04
C GLY A 503 -14.81 8.69 -3.66
N GLY A 504 -14.83 7.72 -4.59
CA GLY A 504 -15.48 6.42 -4.38
C GLY A 504 -17.01 6.45 -4.47
N THR A 505 -17.64 5.37 -4.03
CA THR A 505 -19.11 5.19 -4.02
C THR A 505 -19.58 4.87 -2.60
N VAL A 506 -20.57 5.60 -2.10
CA VAL A 506 -21.25 5.30 -0.83
C VAL A 506 -22.75 5.10 -1.10
N GLY A 507 -23.30 3.95 -0.71
CA GLY A 507 -24.73 3.66 -0.90
C GLY A 507 -25.59 4.54 0.02
N TYR A 508 -25.55 4.26 1.31
CA TYR A 508 -26.18 5.04 2.36
C TYR A 508 -25.13 5.65 3.27
N LEU A 509 -25.18 6.96 3.43
CA LEU A 509 -24.28 7.72 4.29
C LEU A 509 -25.10 8.38 5.39
N PHE A 510 -24.78 8.06 6.63
CA PHE A 510 -25.32 8.66 7.84
C PHE A 510 -24.17 9.32 8.59
N ALA A 511 -24.17 10.65 8.71
CA ALA A 511 -23.10 11.34 9.45
C ALA A 511 -23.16 11.07 10.96
N GLY A 512 -24.35 10.70 11.46
CA GLY A 512 -24.58 10.21 12.81
C GLY A 512 -24.29 8.71 12.95
N ALA A 513 -25.06 8.05 13.81
CA ALA A 513 -24.99 6.61 14.09
C ALA A 513 -26.16 5.83 13.48
N ASP A 514 -26.14 4.49 13.56
CA ASP A 514 -27.29 3.66 13.13
C ASP A 514 -28.44 3.76 14.16
N THR A 515 -28.26 3.23 15.37
CA THR A 515 -29.19 3.36 16.51
C THR A 515 -28.55 4.01 17.74
N GLY A 516 -27.24 4.27 17.71
CA GLY A 516 -26.51 5.00 18.76
C GLY A 516 -26.75 6.49 18.76
N SER A 517 -26.20 7.18 19.76
CA SER A 517 -26.33 8.64 19.89
C SER A 517 -25.05 9.37 19.51
N VAL A 518 -25.19 10.56 18.93
CA VAL A 518 -24.13 11.46 18.51
C VAL A 518 -24.51 12.86 18.96
N GLN A 519 -23.63 13.60 19.63
CA GLN A 519 -23.98 14.95 20.07
C GLN A 519 -23.93 15.95 18.92
N SER A 520 -22.95 15.84 18.01
CA SER A 520 -22.85 16.69 16.82
C SER A 520 -22.22 15.94 15.65
N ALA A 521 -22.67 16.25 14.43
CA ALA A 521 -22.16 15.62 13.22
C ALA A 521 -21.77 16.65 12.15
N GLU A 522 -20.65 16.40 11.47
CA GLU A 522 -20.16 17.16 10.33
C GLU A 522 -19.99 16.23 9.13
N LEU A 523 -20.60 16.59 8.01
CA LEU A 523 -20.49 15.85 6.75
C LEU A 523 -19.99 16.76 5.64
N ALA A 524 -18.88 16.38 5.02
CA ALA A 524 -18.35 17.03 3.83
C ALA A 524 -18.36 16.06 2.64
N ILE A 525 -18.98 16.46 1.53
CA ILE A 525 -18.93 15.74 0.25
C ILE A 525 -18.29 16.68 -0.77
N SER A 526 -17.10 16.33 -1.26
CA SER A 526 -16.38 17.09 -2.28
C SER A 526 -16.19 16.33 -3.60
N GLY A 527 -16.47 15.02 -3.60
CA GLY A 527 -16.36 14.16 -4.77
C GLY A 527 -17.07 12.82 -4.58
N GLY A 528 -16.91 11.91 -5.54
CA GLY A 528 -17.51 10.57 -5.51
C GLY A 528 -19.01 10.54 -5.84
N THR A 529 -19.62 9.39 -5.60
CA THR A 529 -21.06 9.13 -5.79
C THR A 529 -21.67 8.70 -4.47
N VAL A 530 -22.70 9.41 -4.01
CA VAL A 530 -23.47 9.07 -2.80
C VAL A 530 -24.93 8.82 -3.18
N GLY A 531 -25.47 7.66 -2.83
CA GLY A 531 -26.89 7.35 -3.06
C GLY A 531 -27.78 8.21 -2.17
N TYR A 532 -27.71 7.99 -0.87
CA TYR A 532 -28.47 8.74 0.13
C TYR A 532 -27.54 9.33 1.17
N ALA A 533 -27.59 10.64 1.35
CA ALA A 533 -26.83 11.37 2.36
C ALA A 533 -27.78 11.88 3.45
N TYR A 534 -27.68 11.27 4.63
CA TYR A 534 -28.34 11.68 5.86
C TYR A 534 -27.33 12.42 6.73
N ALA A 535 -27.60 13.68 7.05
CA ALA A 535 -26.74 14.46 7.94
C ALA A 535 -26.90 14.01 9.41
N GLY A 536 -28.06 13.45 9.76
CA GLY A 536 -28.31 12.76 11.02
C GLY A 536 -27.87 11.29 10.98
N GLY A 537 -28.59 10.45 11.74
CA GLY A 537 -28.41 8.99 11.72
C GLY A 537 -29.56 8.25 11.07
N LYS A 538 -29.61 6.93 11.28
CA LYS A 538 -30.74 6.11 10.81
C LYS A 538 -31.94 6.17 11.77
N ASN A 539 -31.74 5.93 13.08
CA ASN A 539 -32.80 5.81 14.08
C ASN A 539 -32.56 6.67 15.36
N ASP A 540 -32.66 8.01 15.26
CA ASP A 540 -32.51 9.00 16.37
C ASP A 540 -31.08 9.37 16.82
N ALA A 541 -30.13 9.27 15.90
CA ALA A 541 -28.74 9.30 16.32
C ALA A 541 -28.11 10.67 16.59
N VAL A 542 -28.75 11.82 16.32
CA VAL A 542 -28.09 13.12 16.57
C VAL A 542 -28.94 14.01 17.47
N SER A 543 -28.45 14.27 18.69
CA SER A 543 -29.15 15.06 19.70
C SER A 543 -28.89 16.56 19.58
N GLY A 544 -27.74 16.98 19.05
CA GLY A 544 -27.38 18.37 18.83
C GLY A 544 -27.39 18.78 17.36
N ASN A 545 -26.44 19.64 16.98
CA ASN A 545 -26.41 20.28 15.67
C ASN A 545 -25.71 19.43 14.61
N VAL A 546 -26.15 19.61 13.36
CA VAL A 546 -25.54 19.02 12.18
C VAL A 546 -25.16 20.08 11.17
N THR A 547 -23.96 19.95 10.61
CA THR A 547 -23.53 20.72 9.44
C THR A 547 -23.17 19.79 8.29
N MET A 548 -23.81 19.99 7.14
CA MET A 548 -23.47 19.32 5.90
C MET A 548 -22.93 20.34 4.90
N ALA A 549 -21.84 19.99 4.21
CA ALA A 549 -21.25 20.75 3.13
C ALA A 549 -21.13 19.86 1.88
N ILE A 550 -21.72 20.27 0.76
CA ILE A 550 -21.59 19.58 -0.53
C ILE A 550 -20.94 20.54 -1.52
N SER A 551 -19.70 20.24 -1.92
CA SER A 551 -18.87 21.07 -2.82
C SER A 551 -18.64 20.44 -4.20
N GLY A 552 -18.91 19.15 -4.35
CA GLY A 552 -18.71 18.39 -5.58
C GLY A 552 -19.30 16.98 -5.47
N GLY A 553 -19.03 16.15 -6.49
CA GLY A 553 -19.57 14.79 -6.57
C GLY A 553 -21.03 14.72 -7.04
N THR A 554 -21.57 13.50 -7.08
CA THR A 554 -22.99 13.23 -7.39
C THR A 554 -23.68 12.68 -6.15
N VAL A 555 -24.75 13.33 -5.69
CA VAL A 555 -25.54 12.91 -4.53
C VAL A 555 -27.00 12.74 -4.96
N ALA A 556 -27.57 11.54 -4.87
CA ALA A 556 -28.92 11.33 -5.38
C ALA A 556 -29.99 11.94 -4.46
N ASN A 557 -29.92 11.68 -3.15
CA ASN A 557 -30.83 12.25 -2.14
C ASN A 557 -30.07 12.83 -0.96
N VAL A 558 -30.57 13.95 -0.44
CA VAL A 558 -30.03 14.63 0.73
C VAL A 558 -31.15 14.89 1.74
N ASP A 559 -30.96 14.37 2.94
CA ASP A 559 -31.81 14.58 4.10
C ASP A 559 -30.92 15.12 5.23
N CYS A 560 -31.14 16.35 5.66
CA CYS A 560 -30.38 16.96 6.75
C CYS A 560 -30.86 16.54 8.15
N GLY A 561 -31.86 15.67 8.18
CA GLY A 561 -32.38 14.97 9.34
C GLY A 561 -31.82 13.55 9.45
N LYS A 562 -32.62 12.68 10.08
CA LYS A 562 -32.48 11.22 10.06
C LYS A 562 -33.45 10.63 9.04
N GLN A 563 -33.37 9.32 8.77
CA GLN A 563 -34.31 8.64 7.87
C GLN A 563 -35.77 8.98 8.24
N ASN A 564 -36.39 9.88 7.47
CA ASN A 564 -37.78 10.36 7.60
C ASN A 564 -38.11 11.26 8.81
N ASN A 565 -37.16 11.97 9.41
CA ASN A 565 -37.43 12.84 10.58
C ASN A 565 -36.30 13.84 10.85
N LYS A 566 -36.54 14.85 11.71
CA LYS A 566 -35.54 15.87 12.07
C LYS A 566 -34.53 15.37 13.13
N VAL A 567 -33.37 16.02 13.19
CA VAL A 567 -32.43 15.89 14.31
C VAL A 567 -32.91 16.67 15.54
N GLY A 568 -32.32 16.42 16.71
CA GLY A 568 -32.68 17.11 17.96
C GLY A 568 -32.30 18.60 17.98
N GLY A 569 -31.21 18.99 17.29
CA GLY A 569 -30.76 20.37 17.17
C GLY A 569 -31.07 21.01 15.82
N SER A 570 -30.20 21.92 15.38
CA SER A 570 -30.28 22.56 14.06
C SER A 570 -29.51 21.80 13.00
N SER A 571 -30.01 21.85 11.77
CA SER A 571 -29.41 21.24 10.57
C SER A 571 -29.12 22.31 9.53
N LEU A 572 -27.84 22.51 9.23
CA LEU A 572 -27.35 23.46 8.24
C LEU A 572 -26.81 22.73 7.01
N LEU A 573 -27.23 23.15 5.81
CA LEU A 573 -26.70 22.65 4.54
C LEU A 573 -26.08 23.79 3.74
N ASN A 574 -24.77 23.68 3.52
CA ASN A 574 -23.99 24.56 2.66
C ASN A 574 -23.66 23.84 1.35
N ILE A 575 -23.99 24.46 0.21
CA ILE A 575 -23.70 23.93 -1.12
C ILE A 575 -22.75 24.88 -1.84
N SER A 576 -21.71 24.36 -2.47
CA SER A 576 -20.76 25.17 -3.25
C SER A 576 -20.12 24.40 -4.40
N GLY A 577 -19.31 25.05 -5.23
CA GLY A 577 -18.49 24.39 -6.25
C GLY A 577 -19.27 23.87 -7.46
N ALA A 578 -19.15 22.57 -7.75
CA ALA A 578 -19.80 21.94 -8.91
C ALA A 578 -20.46 20.56 -8.61
N PRO A 579 -21.34 20.46 -7.59
CA PRO A 579 -22.02 19.23 -7.25
C PRO A 579 -23.19 18.99 -8.19
N ARG A 580 -23.63 17.74 -8.26
CA ARG A 580 -24.90 17.34 -8.84
C ARG A 580 -25.74 16.66 -7.77
N ILE A 581 -26.81 17.33 -7.35
CA ILE A 581 -27.69 16.89 -6.25
C ILE A 581 -29.08 16.63 -6.80
N GLY A 582 -29.46 15.36 -6.82
CA GLY A 582 -30.77 14.92 -7.26
C GLY A 582 -31.08 15.08 -8.75
N SER A 583 -32.31 14.76 -9.09
CA SER A 583 -32.87 14.88 -10.43
C SER A 583 -34.38 15.07 -10.37
N SER A 584 -34.91 16.00 -11.16
CA SER A 584 -36.36 16.18 -11.33
C SER A 584 -37.04 14.92 -11.89
N SER A 585 -36.39 14.23 -12.84
CA SER A 585 -36.94 13.02 -13.48
C SER A 585 -37.07 11.83 -12.54
N SER A 586 -36.09 11.67 -11.63
CA SER A 586 -36.10 10.61 -10.61
C SER A 586 -36.77 11.03 -9.31
N ARG A 587 -37.21 12.29 -9.22
CA ARG A 587 -37.79 12.91 -8.01
C ARG A 587 -36.89 12.74 -6.79
N THR A 588 -35.59 12.97 -6.97
CA THR A 588 -34.59 12.92 -5.90
C THR A 588 -33.95 14.27 -5.70
N GLY A 589 -33.49 14.60 -4.49
CA GLY A 589 -32.93 15.92 -4.21
C GLY A 589 -32.72 16.21 -2.73
N VAL A 590 -32.62 17.49 -2.39
CA VAL A 590 -32.56 17.98 -1.01
C VAL A 590 -33.97 18.10 -0.46
N ILE A 591 -34.26 17.35 0.60
CA ILE A 591 -35.53 17.46 1.34
C ILE A 591 -35.49 18.72 2.22
N LEU A 592 -36.07 19.83 1.78
CA LEU A 592 -35.99 21.10 2.50
C LEU A 592 -36.63 21.05 3.89
N ASP A 593 -37.66 20.22 4.08
CA ASP A 593 -38.31 20.06 5.39
C ASP A 593 -37.38 19.47 6.47
N SER A 594 -36.28 18.82 6.04
CA SER A 594 -35.23 18.33 6.93
C SER A 594 -34.19 19.39 7.33
N VAL A 595 -34.17 20.53 6.64
CA VAL A 595 -33.21 21.63 6.86
C VAL A 595 -33.81 22.65 7.82
N THR A 596 -32.99 23.19 8.73
CA THR A 596 -33.46 24.26 9.64
C THR A 596 -33.85 25.51 8.86
N GLY A 597 -35.05 26.03 9.13
CA GLY A 597 -35.61 27.16 8.38
C GLY A 597 -36.03 26.81 6.95
N LYS A 598 -35.99 25.53 6.55
CA LYS A 598 -36.38 25.04 5.21
C LYS A 598 -35.62 25.70 4.07
N LYS A 599 -34.37 26.09 4.35
CA LYS A 599 -33.55 26.92 3.48
C LYS A 599 -32.11 26.43 3.48
N ILE A 600 -31.52 26.31 2.30
CA ILE A 600 -30.10 25.99 2.12
C ILE A 600 -29.26 27.26 1.92
N PHE A 601 -27.95 27.14 2.14
CA PHE A 601 -26.99 28.20 1.88
C PHE A 601 -26.09 27.81 0.72
N VAL A 602 -25.80 28.77 -0.16
CA VAL A 602 -25.12 28.51 -1.43
C VAL A 602 -24.00 29.50 -1.62
N SER A 603 -22.86 29.05 -2.15
CA SER A 603 -21.75 29.92 -2.56
C SER A 603 -20.96 29.29 -3.69
N ASN A 604 -20.29 30.08 -4.52
CA ASN A 604 -19.33 29.64 -5.54
C ASN A 604 -19.85 28.50 -6.44
N ILE A 605 -21.11 28.60 -6.89
CA ILE A 605 -21.82 27.54 -7.64
C ILE A 605 -21.79 27.75 -9.17
N ALA A 606 -21.06 28.77 -9.65
CA ALA A 606 -21.05 29.16 -11.05
C ALA A 606 -20.62 28.02 -11.99
N SER A 607 -19.69 27.15 -11.52
CA SER A 607 -19.20 25.97 -12.22
C SER A 607 -20.16 24.79 -12.28
N ALA A 608 -21.24 24.78 -11.49
CA ALA A 608 -22.24 23.72 -11.53
C ALA A 608 -23.04 23.77 -12.84
N GLN A 609 -23.61 22.64 -13.25
CA GLN A 609 -24.47 22.57 -14.43
C GLN A 609 -25.82 23.28 -14.19
N ALA A 610 -26.57 23.58 -15.26
CA ALA A 610 -27.95 24.02 -15.11
C ALA A 610 -28.79 22.93 -14.42
N ALA A 611 -29.75 23.33 -13.59
CA ALA A 611 -30.58 22.42 -12.79
C ALA A 611 -29.81 21.42 -11.91
N ALA A 612 -28.54 21.71 -11.57
CA ALA A 612 -27.68 20.78 -10.84
C ALA A 612 -28.15 20.48 -9.41
N ILE A 613 -29.02 21.32 -8.82
CA ILE A 613 -29.53 21.16 -7.46
C ILE A 613 -31.05 21.01 -7.51
N THR A 614 -31.55 19.81 -7.25
CA THR A 614 -32.98 19.57 -7.05
C THR A 614 -33.33 19.73 -5.58
N LEU A 615 -34.32 20.56 -5.29
CA LEU A 615 -34.93 20.76 -3.98
C LEU A 615 -36.32 20.11 -3.96
N ILE A 616 -36.72 19.59 -2.81
CA ILE A 616 -38.02 18.96 -2.59
C ILE A 616 -38.61 19.59 -1.34
N ALA A 617 -39.85 20.07 -1.42
CA ALA A 617 -40.58 20.61 -0.28
C ALA A 617 -42.05 20.18 -0.28
N ASP A 618 -42.61 20.03 0.92
CA ASP A 618 -44.04 19.85 1.14
C ASP A 618 -44.83 21.09 0.69
N HIS A 619 -45.90 20.86 -0.08
CA HIS A 619 -46.78 21.88 -0.62
C HIS A 619 -47.36 22.82 0.44
N SER A 620 -47.66 22.31 1.64
CA SER A 620 -48.19 23.12 2.75
C SER A 620 -47.21 24.18 3.25
N ASN A 621 -45.93 24.05 2.90
CA ASN A 621 -44.83 24.85 3.41
C ASN A 621 -44.21 25.79 2.37
N ILE A 622 -44.69 25.74 1.11
CA ILE A 622 -44.21 26.60 0.04
C ILE A 622 -45.38 27.36 -0.58
N SER A 623 -45.35 28.67 -0.43
CA SER A 623 -46.23 29.64 -1.09
C SER A 623 -45.40 30.59 -1.94
N GLU A 624 -46.02 31.37 -2.83
CA GLU A 624 -45.31 32.39 -3.60
C GLU A 624 -44.50 33.32 -2.67
N GLY A 625 -43.23 33.58 -3.01
CA GLY A 625 -42.30 34.41 -2.23
C GLY A 625 -41.52 33.68 -1.14
N THR A 626 -41.71 32.36 -0.96
CA THR A 626 -40.94 31.56 0.01
C THR A 626 -39.48 31.46 -0.40
N VAL A 627 -38.55 31.82 0.49
CA VAL A 627 -37.11 31.69 0.25
C VAL A 627 -36.65 30.25 0.51
N VAL A 628 -36.12 29.58 -0.52
CA VAL A 628 -35.66 28.18 -0.45
C VAL A 628 -34.14 28.02 -0.45
N ALA A 629 -33.41 29.04 -0.93
CA ALA A 629 -31.96 29.09 -0.85
C ALA A 629 -31.48 30.54 -0.72
N THR A 630 -30.37 30.76 0.00
CA THR A 630 -29.69 32.07 0.09
C THR A 630 -28.24 31.92 -0.37
N PHE A 631 -27.83 32.76 -1.32
CA PHE A 631 -26.45 32.90 -1.76
C PHE A 631 -25.68 33.81 -0.80
N THR A 632 -24.53 33.34 -0.33
CA THR A 632 -23.71 34.08 0.65
C THR A 632 -22.63 34.94 0.01
N ASP A 633 -22.39 34.79 -1.30
CA ASP A 633 -21.27 35.42 -2.02
C ASP A 633 -21.68 36.24 -3.26
N GLY A 634 -22.98 36.42 -3.52
CA GLY A 634 -23.42 37.23 -4.66
C GLY A 634 -24.89 37.09 -5.03
N THR A 635 -25.21 37.50 -6.26
CA THR A 635 -26.56 37.41 -6.84
C THR A 635 -26.95 35.95 -7.05
N ALA A 636 -28.19 35.62 -6.69
CA ALA A 636 -28.70 34.27 -6.81
C ALA A 636 -28.84 33.83 -8.29
N ASP A 637 -28.58 32.55 -8.55
CA ASP A 637 -28.72 31.91 -9.85
C ASP A 637 -29.80 30.82 -9.78
N ALA A 638 -31.05 31.18 -10.12
CA ALA A 638 -32.15 30.21 -10.09
C ALA A 638 -32.02 29.12 -11.17
N GLY A 639 -31.20 29.34 -12.20
CA GLY A 639 -30.94 28.38 -13.27
C GLY A 639 -30.18 27.15 -12.77
N LYS A 640 -29.59 27.20 -11.57
CA LYS A 640 -28.99 26.03 -10.92
C LYS A 640 -29.99 25.14 -10.20
N PHE A 641 -31.24 25.58 -10.02
CA PHE A 641 -32.21 24.90 -9.17
C PHE A 641 -33.39 24.32 -9.94
N SER A 642 -33.87 23.18 -9.43
CA SER A 642 -35.23 22.68 -9.68
C SER A 642 -35.90 22.52 -8.33
N LEU A 643 -37.18 22.90 -8.21
CA LEU A 643 -37.95 22.68 -7.00
C LEU A 643 -39.15 21.79 -7.32
N LEU A 644 -39.33 20.73 -6.54
CA LEU A 644 -40.41 19.77 -6.65
C LEU A 644 -41.35 19.88 -5.44
N ARG A 645 -42.64 19.65 -5.68
CA ARG A 645 -43.61 19.34 -4.63
C ARG A 645 -43.54 17.86 -4.29
N ASP A 646 -43.43 17.55 -3.00
CA ASP A 646 -43.38 16.16 -2.53
C ASP A 646 -44.69 15.40 -2.81
N ASP A 647 -45.84 16.04 -2.54
CA ASP A 647 -47.18 15.44 -2.50
C ASP A 647 -47.85 15.23 -3.87
N THR A 648 -47.58 16.11 -4.83
CA THR A 648 -48.29 16.20 -6.11
C THR A 648 -47.39 15.87 -7.30
N GLY A 649 -46.08 15.75 -7.07
CA GLY A 649 -45.08 15.44 -8.11
C GLY A 649 -44.87 16.56 -9.14
N GLY A 650 -45.48 17.74 -8.94
CA GLY A 650 -45.32 18.90 -9.82
C GLY A 650 -44.04 19.70 -9.54
N THR A 651 -43.55 20.40 -10.55
CA THR A 651 -42.48 21.39 -10.42
C THR A 651 -43.05 22.71 -9.89
N VAL A 652 -42.22 23.43 -9.12
CA VAL A 652 -42.51 24.79 -8.68
C VAL A 652 -41.52 25.73 -9.33
N ASN A 653 -42.03 26.79 -9.94
CA ASN A 653 -41.20 27.80 -10.55
C ASN A 653 -40.45 28.57 -9.46
N VAL A 654 -39.16 28.85 -9.72
CA VAL A 654 -38.30 29.62 -8.83
C VAL A 654 -37.65 30.76 -9.59
N ASN A 655 -37.23 31.80 -8.86
CA ASN A 655 -36.55 32.96 -9.42
C ASN A 655 -35.53 33.54 -8.43
N ALA A 656 -34.58 34.31 -8.96
CA ALA A 656 -33.63 35.07 -8.18
C ALA A 656 -34.23 36.42 -7.73
N ASN A 657 -34.21 36.68 -6.43
CA ASN A 657 -34.54 37.97 -5.82
C ASN A 657 -33.38 38.45 -4.94
N GLY A 658 -32.52 39.30 -5.50
CA GLY A 658 -31.26 39.69 -4.85
C GLY A 658 -30.36 38.47 -4.66
N ASN A 659 -30.10 38.11 -3.40
CA ASN A 659 -29.26 36.95 -3.03
C ASN A 659 -30.10 35.70 -2.74
N ASP A 660 -31.43 35.77 -2.82
CA ASP A 660 -32.31 34.66 -2.48
C ASP A 660 -32.90 33.99 -3.72
N ILE A 661 -33.09 32.67 -3.64
CA ILE A 661 -33.98 31.92 -4.52
C ILE A 661 -35.34 31.86 -3.87
N VAL A 662 -36.32 32.41 -4.56
CA VAL A 662 -37.72 32.47 -4.12
C VAL A 662 -38.61 31.64 -5.02
N THR A 663 -39.61 30.99 -4.43
CA THR A 663 -40.71 30.40 -5.19
C THR A 663 -41.55 31.50 -5.84
N ILE A 664 -42.01 31.25 -7.06
CA ILE A 664 -42.95 32.12 -7.77
C ILE A 664 -44.20 31.32 -8.12
N GLY A 665 -45.31 32.02 -8.29
CA GLY A 665 -46.59 31.45 -8.67
C GLY A 665 -46.57 30.75 -10.04
N SER A 666 -47.66 30.06 -10.35
CA SER A 666 -47.86 29.40 -11.64
C SER A 666 -48.57 30.29 -12.66
N PHE A 667 -48.37 29.93 -13.93
CA PHE A 667 -49.23 30.33 -15.02
C PHE A 667 -49.89 29.05 -15.53
N ASP A 668 -51.21 28.95 -15.45
CA ASP A 668 -51.95 27.75 -15.85
C ASP A 668 -53.08 28.11 -16.81
N LEU A 669 -53.08 27.50 -18.00
CA LEU A 669 -54.19 27.62 -18.95
C LEU A 669 -55.36 26.70 -18.53
N PRO A 670 -56.63 27.09 -18.78
CA PRO A 670 -57.80 26.27 -18.46
C PRO A 670 -57.84 24.98 -19.31
N ASP A 671 -58.41 23.91 -18.75
CA ASP A 671 -58.59 22.61 -19.45
C ASP A 671 -59.33 22.81 -20.78
N PRO A 672 -58.86 22.24 -21.92
CA PRO A 672 -59.55 22.39 -23.19
C PRO A 672 -61.01 21.93 -23.14
N ALA A 673 -61.34 20.93 -22.30
CA ALA A 673 -62.72 20.44 -22.15
C ALA A 673 -63.65 21.46 -21.48
N ASN A 674 -63.09 22.44 -20.75
CA ASN A 674 -63.84 23.49 -20.07
C ASN A 674 -63.92 24.79 -20.89
N VAL A 675 -63.32 24.81 -22.08
CA VAL A 675 -63.40 25.93 -23.01
C VAL A 675 -64.51 25.68 -24.00
N THR A 676 -65.52 26.55 -24.00
CA THR A 676 -66.64 26.49 -24.93
C THR A 676 -66.41 27.46 -26.08
N TRP A 677 -66.31 26.94 -27.30
CA TRP A 677 -66.37 27.77 -28.50
C TRP A 677 -67.77 28.37 -28.63
N THR A 678 -67.83 29.70 -28.79
CA THR A 678 -69.08 30.40 -29.07
C THR A 678 -69.35 30.39 -30.59
N GLY A 679 -70.58 30.70 -31.02
CA GLY A 679 -71.07 30.55 -32.41
C GLY A 679 -70.36 31.37 -33.51
N ASN A 680 -69.20 31.94 -33.23
CA ASN A 680 -68.31 32.63 -34.16
C ASN A 680 -66.89 32.02 -34.17
N ASP A 681 -66.75 30.72 -33.91
CA ASP A 681 -65.44 30.03 -33.87
C ASP A 681 -64.44 30.72 -32.93
N GLU A 682 -64.94 31.21 -31.79
CA GLU A 682 -64.20 32.05 -30.85
C GLU A 682 -64.35 31.60 -29.38
N PHE A 683 -63.27 31.68 -28.57
CA PHE A 683 -63.29 31.49 -27.11
C PHE A 683 -62.40 32.48 -26.35
N THR A 684 -62.61 32.60 -25.03
CA THR A 684 -61.75 33.36 -24.10
C THR A 684 -61.17 32.49 -23.00
N LEU A 685 -60.05 32.90 -22.43
CA LEU A 685 -59.48 32.30 -21.23
C LEU A 685 -60.10 33.01 -20.02
N GLY A 686 -60.49 32.32 -18.96
CA GLY A 686 -61.10 32.96 -17.78
C GLY A 686 -60.14 33.86 -16.99
N THR A 687 -60.48 34.20 -15.75
CA THR A 687 -59.58 34.82 -14.76
C THR A 687 -58.95 33.77 -13.84
N GLY A 688 -57.82 34.08 -13.20
CA GLY A 688 -57.09 33.24 -12.26
C GLY A 688 -55.93 32.45 -12.88
N ASN A 689 -55.57 32.72 -14.13
CA ASN A 689 -54.56 32.00 -14.89
C ASN A 689 -53.14 32.55 -14.67
N VAL A 690 -53.00 33.79 -14.19
CA VAL A 690 -51.70 34.44 -13.91
C VAL A 690 -51.59 34.79 -12.43
N THR A 691 -50.62 34.21 -11.73
CA THR A 691 -50.46 34.42 -10.28
C THR A 691 -49.23 35.26 -9.91
N THR A 692 -48.22 35.35 -10.79
CA THR A 692 -47.03 36.21 -10.60
C THR A 692 -46.94 37.27 -11.69
N GLY A 693 -46.35 38.43 -11.36
CA GLY A 693 -46.11 39.52 -12.31
C GLY A 693 -44.81 39.36 -13.11
N GLY A 694 -44.65 40.19 -14.13
CA GLY A 694 -43.48 40.16 -15.01
C GLY A 694 -43.19 41.47 -15.72
N THR A 695 -42.33 41.38 -16.73
CA THR A 695 -41.73 42.48 -17.47
C THR A 695 -42.09 42.44 -18.95
N ILE A 696 -42.27 41.24 -19.51
CA ILE A 696 -42.77 41.03 -20.87
C ILE A 696 -43.93 40.05 -20.80
N PHE A 697 -45.08 40.42 -21.34
CA PHE A 697 -46.24 39.55 -21.51
C PHE A 697 -46.47 39.32 -23.00
N SER A 698 -46.50 38.07 -23.44
CA SER A 698 -46.73 37.74 -24.85
C SER A 698 -47.77 36.64 -25.02
N VAL A 699 -48.56 36.74 -26.08
CA VAL A 699 -49.59 35.77 -26.46
C VAL A 699 -49.39 35.36 -27.90
N PHE A 700 -49.36 34.06 -28.15
CA PHE A 700 -49.24 33.45 -29.47
C PHE A 700 -50.42 32.51 -29.69
N ALA A 701 -51.14 32.66 -30.79
CA ALA A 701 -52.20 31.75 -31.22
C ALA A 701 -51.79 30.99 -32.50
N ASP A 702 -51.00 29.92 -32.36
CA ASP A 702 -50.51 29.12 -33.50
C ASP A 702 -51.63 28.23 -34.07
N GLY A 703 -51.67 28.04 -35.39
CA GLY A 703 -52.80 27.42 -36.10
C GLY A 703 -54.10 28.25 -36.18
N GLY A 704 -54.30 29.24 -35.31
CA GLY A 704 -55.49 30.12 -35.24
C GLY A 704 -55.22 31.61 -35.42
N TYR A 705 -55.89 32.48 -34.68
CA TYR A 705 -55.49 33.87 -34.46
C TYR A 705 -56.15 34.41 -33.19
N LEU A 706 -55.73 35.59 -32.75
CA LEU A 706 -56.36 36.31 -31.65
C LEU A 706 -56.86 37.67 -32.10
N THR A 707 -57.94 38.12 -31.44
CA THR A 707 -58.40 39.50 -31.45
C THR A 707 -58.40 40.04 -30.03
N VAL A 708 -58.29 41.35 -29.91
CA VAL A 708 -58.24 42.04 -28.62
C VAL A 708 -59.41 43.00 -28.52
N THR A 709 -60.03 43.06 -27.35
CA THR A 709 -61.10 44.04 -27.06
C THR A 709 -60.55 45.38 -26.57
N GLU A 710 -59.32 45.40 -26.07
CA GLU A 710 -58.61 46.59 -25.58
C GLU A 710 -57.16 46.61 -26.09
N THR A 711 -56.64 47.81 -26.36
CA THR A 711 -55.27 48.00 -26.89
C THR A 711 -54.22 48.28 -25.82
N SER A 712 -54.62 48.38 -24.55
CA SER A 712 -53.75 48.73 -23.42
C SER A 712 -53.77 47.68 -22.32
N LEU A 713 -52.58 47.35 -21.81
CA LEU A 713 -52.38 46.54 -20.60
C LEU A 713 -51.83 47.46 -19.48
N ALA A 714 -52.52 47.52 -18.34
CA ALA A 714 -52.13 48.41 -17.25
C ALA A 714 -50.73 48.06 -16.70
N GLY A 715 -49.85 49.06 -16.63
CA GLY A 715 -48.45 48.89 -16.21
C GLY A 715 -47.50 48.42 -17.33
N ALA A 716 -47.99 48.28 -18.55
CA ALA A 716 -47.22 47.86 -19.71
C ALA A 716 -47.47 48.75 -20.94
N LYS A 717 -46.55 48.71 -21.90
CA LYS A 717 -46.63 49.32 -23.21
C LYS A 717 -46.66 48.22 -24.26
N PHE A 718 -47.52 48.36 -25.26
CA PHE A 718 -47.48 47.48 -26.44
C PHE A 718 -46.15 47.66 -27.16
N ASP A 719 -45.41 46.56 -27.37
CA ASP A 719 -44.10 46.58 -28.01
C ASP A 719 -44.22 46.16 -29.48
N MET A 720 -44.81 44.99 -29.71
CA MET A 720 -44.94 44.45 -31.06
C MET A 720 -46.12 43.47 -31.20
N GLY A 721 -46.59 43.31 -32.43
CA GLY A 721 -47.52 42.25 -32.80
C GLY A 721 -47.43 41.89 -34.28
N ILE A 722 -47.91 40.70 -34.61
CA ILE A 722 -47.88 40.14 -35.98
C ILE A 722 -49.32 40.07 -36.47
N PRO A 723 -49.80 41.04 -37.28
CA PRO A 723 -51.13 40.97 -37.85
C PRO A 723 -51.20 39.92 -38.96
N LEU A 724 -52.41 39.44 -39.22
CA LEU A 724 -52.70 38.60 -40.37
C LEU A 724 -53.32 39.42 -41.51
N ASP A 725 -53.03 39.01 -42.74
CA ASP A 725 -53.70 39.51 -43.94
C ASP A 725 -55.09 38.87 -44.14
N SER A 726 -55.77 39.21 -45.24
CA SER A 726 -57.08 38.64 -45.59
C SER A 726 -57.07 37.14 -45.88
N ASN A 727 -55.88 36.54 -46.07
CA ASN A 727 -55.69 35.11 -46.29
C ASN A 727 -55.21 34.39 -45.01
N TYR A 728 -55.21 35.08 -43.87
CA TYR A 728 -54.72 34.59 -42.59
C TYR A 728 -53.21 34.28 -42.58
N LYS A 729 -52.42 34.99 -43.39
CA LYS A 729 -50.96 34.93 -43.44
C LYS A 729 -50.31 36.08 -42.70
N GLU A 730 -49.18 35.82 -42.05
CA GLU A 730 -48.43 36.78 -41.27
C GLU A 730 -47.97 37.96 -42.13
N ASN A 731 -48.38 39.17 -41.76
CA ASN A 731 -48.18 40.39 -42.54
C ASN A 731 -47.21 41.36 -41.84
N GLY A 732 -45.98 40.89 -41.61
CA GLY A 732 -44.92 41.65 -40.96
C GLY A 732 -45.22 41.99 -39.50
N TYR A 733 -44.59 43.05 -38.99
CA TYR A 733 -44.76 43.52 -37.61
C TYR A 733 -45.40 44.90 -37.54
N VAL A 734 -46.15 45.13 -36.46
CA VAL A 734 -46.67 46.45 -36.09
C VAL A 734 -46.24 46.82 -34.68
N SER A 735 -46.00 48.12 -34.46
CA SER A 735 -45.69 48.71 -33.15
C SER A 735 -46.91 49.37 -32.48
N THR A 736 -48.10 49.20 -33.06
CA THR A 736 -49.37 49.70 -32.51
C THR A 736 -50.43 48.61 -32.59
N LEU A 737 -51.12 48.38 -31.48
CA LEU A 737 -52.22 47.42 -31.39
C LEU A 737 -53.54 48.05 -31.85
N SER A 738 -54.38 47.26 -32.52
CA SER A 738 -55.70 47.66 -33.02
C SER A 738 -56.72 46.57 -32.74
N THR A 739 -57.92 46.94 -32.30
CA THR A 739 -59.05 46.02 -32.09
C THR A 739 -59.69 45.54 -33.40
N SER A 740 -59.36 46.16 -34.54
CA SER A 740 -59.91 45.83 -35.86
C SER A 740 -59.08 44.84 -36.69
N LYS A 741 -58.00 44.31 -36.13
CA LYS A 741 -57.08 43.40 -36.82
C LYS A 741 -57.00 42.05 -36.11
N ASN A 742 -56.69 41.02 -36.90
CA ASN A 742 -56.39 39.68 -36.42
C ASN A 742 -54.88 39.56 -36.21
N TYR A 743 -54.45 38.94 -35.12
CA TYR A 743 -53.03 38.77 -34.80
C TYR A 743 -52.65 37.30 -34.61
N ARG A 744 -51.46 36.93 -35.07
CA ARG A 744 -50.81 35.67 -34.70
C ARG A 744 -50.16 35.77 -33.31
N TYR A 745 -49.57 36.94 -33.03
CA TYR A 745 -48.77 37.20 -31.85
C TYR A 745 -48.95 38.65 -31.39
N ILE A 746 -48.96 38.86 -30.07
CA ILE A 746 -48.88 40.19 -29.45
C ILE A 746 -47.92 40.17 -28.25
N GLN A 747 -47.28 41.30 -27.99
CA GLN A 747 -46.32 41.47 -26.90
C GLN A 747 -46.42 42.84 -26.25
N PHE A 748 -46.39 42.85 -24.92
CA PHE A 748 -46.30 44.04 -24.08
C PHE A 748 -45.03 43.99 -23.23
N THR A 749 -44.43 45.16 -22.99
CA THR A 749 -43.23 45.32 -22.15
C THR A 749 -43.45 46.38 -21.07
N SER A 750 -42.76 46.28 -19.94
CA SER A 750 -42.82 47.27 -18.86
C SER A 750 -41.42 47.82 -18.54
N GLU A 751 -41.22 49.12 -18.77
CA GLU A 751 -40.00 49.83 -18.39
C GLU A 751 -39.89 50.05 -16.87
N ALA A 752 -41.03 50.13 -16.17
CA ALA A 752 -41.10 50.24 -14.71
C ALA A 752 -41.00 48.86 -14.00
N GLY A 753 -41.00 47.76 -14.74
CA GLY A 753 -40.67 46.42 -14.26
C GLY A 753 -41.78 45.59 -13.63
N SER A 754 -43.04 46.05 -13.58
CA SER A 754 -44.12 45.32 -12.90
C SER A 754 -45.45 45.36 -13.66
N ILE A 755 -45.57 44.50 -14.68
CA ILE A 755 -46.88 44.00 -15.10
C ILE A 755 -47.37 43.11 -13.95
N SER A 756 -48.33 43.57 -13.15
CA SER A 756 -48.83 42.74 -12.03
C SER A 756 -49.54 41.50 -12.56
N ALA A 757 -49.51 40.42 -11.77
CA ALA A 757 -50.25 39.18 -12.07
C ALA A 757 -51.72 39.48 -12.36
N THR A 758 -52.35 40.29 -11.51
CA THR A 758 -53.74 40.72 -11.65
C THR A 758 -54.00 41.46 -12.96
N ASN A 759 -53.13 42.38 -13.37
CA ASN A 759 -53.34 43.13 -14.61
C ASN A 759 -53.14 42.23 -15.85
N ALA A 760 -52.14 41.34 -15.82
CA ALA A 760 -51.91 40.38 -16.88
C ALA A 760 -53.10 39.41 -17.03
N ASP A 761 -53.60 38.89 -15.91
CA ASP A 761 -54.76 37.99 -15.86
C ASP A 761 -56.04 38.64 -16.40
N ILE A 762 -56.34 39.86 -15.94
CA ILE A 762 -57.50 40.64 -16.43
C ILE A 762 -57.39 40.92 -17.93
N TYR A 763 -56.19 41.18 -18.44
CA TYR A 763 -56.00 41.43 -19.88
C TYR A 763 -56.10 40.14 -20.69
N LEU A 764 -55.53 39.03 -20.21
CA LEU A 764 -55.65 37.72 -20.83
C LEU A 764 -57.11 37.29 -20.98
N SER A 765 -57.95 37.56 -19.97
CA SER A 765 -59.36 37.22 -20.02
C SER A 765 -60.19 38.01 -21.03
N LYS A 766 -59.59 39.05 -21.63
CA LYS A 766 -60.19 39.92 -22.64
C LYS A 766 -59.69 39.62 -24.06
N ILE A 767 -58.80 38.65 -24.21
CA ILE A 767 -58.31 38.17 -25.51
C ILE A 767 -59.25 37.09 -26.00
N HIS A 768 -59.65 37.21 -27.25
CA HIS A 768 -60.49 36.24 -27.91
C HIS A 768 -59.66 35.46 -28.92
N PHE A 769 -59.73 34.13 -28.86
CA PHE A 769 -58.99 33.20 -29.70
C PHE A 769 -59.91 32.58 -30.74
N HIS A 770 -59.43 32.51 -31.98
CA HIS A 770 -60.21 32.12 -33.15
C HIS A 770 -59.53 30.98 -33.90
N THR A 771 -60.29 30.04 -34.45
CA THR A 771 -59.77 29.00 -35.36
C THR A 771 -59.74 29.46 -36.81
N ILE A 772 -58.80 28.93 -37.60
CA ILE A 772 -58.76 29.07 -39.05
C ILE A 772 -59.26 27.75 -39.67
N ARG A 773 -60.39 27.80 -40.38
CA ARG A 773 -60.97 26.66 -41.11
C ARG A 773 -61.22 25.41 -40.23
N GLY A 774 -61.59 25.60 -38.96
CA GLY A 774 -61.86 24.51 -38.02
C GLY A 774 -60.61 23.75 -37.55
N ALA A 775 -59.40 24.29 -37.76
CA ALA A 775 -58.17 23.73 -37.21
C ALA A 775 -58.07 23.91 -35.68
N SER A 776 -57.25 23.10 -35.02
CA SER A 776 -56.88 23.36 -33.63
C SER A 776 -56.11 24.67 -33.51
N VAL A 777 -56.28 25.36 -32.37
CA VAL A 777 -55.50 26.56 -32.01
C VAL A 777 -54.61 26.21 -30.84
N ARG A 778 -53.31 26.34 -31.03
CA ARG A 778 -52.32 26.21 -29.96
C ARG A 778 -52.02 27.58 -29.38
N VAL A 779 -52.49 27.81 -28.16
CA VAL A 779 -52.26 29.04 -27.42
C VAL A 779 -51.01 28.89 -26.58
N ARG A 780 -50.04 29.77 -26.78
CA ARG A 780 -48.85 29.91 -25.94
C ARG A 780 -48.86 31.28 -25.30
N ILE A 781 -48.65 31.32 -23.99
CA ILE A 781 -48.53 32.56 -23.24
C ILE A 781 -47.20 32.53 -22.51
N ASN A 782 -46.51 33.66 -22.51
CA ASN A 782 -45.29 33.83 -21.74
C ASN A 782 -45.36 35.09 -20.88
N LEU A 783 -44.78 34.99 -19.68
CA LEU A 783 -44.54 36.13 -18.79
C LEU A 783 -43.09 36.11 -18.31
N GLU A 784 -42.27 37.02 -18.86
CA GLU A 784 -40.85 37.13 -18.52
C GLU A 784 -40.62 37.89 -17.24
N THR A 785 -39.63 37.46 -16.46
CA THR A 785 -39.23 38.15 -15.23
C THR A 785 -37.87 38.86 -15.34
N VAL A 786 -37.25 38.82 -16.53
CA VAL A 786 -35.97 39.51 -16.80
C VAL A 786 -36.21 41.03 -16.92
N PRO A 787 -35.59 41.88 -16.09
CA PRO A 787 -35.75 43.33 -16.19
C PRO A 787 -35.41 43.85 -17.59
N ILE A 788 -36.24 44.75 -18.13
CA ILE A 788 -36.02 45.28 -19.48
C ILE A 788 -34.66 45.99 -19.60
N ALA A 789 -34.18 46.60 -18.51
CA ALA A 789 -32.86 47.22 -18.47
C ALA A 789 -31.73 46.20 -18.69
N THR A 790 -31.87 44.99 -18.15
CA THR A 790 -30.94 43.87 -18.35
C THR A 790 -30.99 43.37 -19.79
N ILE A 791 -32.18 43.22 -20.36
CA ILE A 791 -32.40 42.84 -21.76
C ILE A 791 -31.71 43.84 -22.70
N ASN A 792 -32.01 45.13 -22.52
CA ASN A 792 -31.45 46.21 -23.32
C ASN A 792 -29.93 46.31 -23.18
N ALA A 793 -29.40 46.21 -21.96
CA ALA A 793 -27.95 46.26 -21.71
C ALA A 793 -27.19 45.10 -22.36
N ALA A 794 -27.81 43.91 -22.43
CA ALA A 794 -27.23 42.76 -23.12
C ALA A 794 -27.39 42.82 -24.66
N GLY A 795 -28.16 43.78 -25.17
CA GLY A 795 -28.43 43.93 -26.60
C GLY A 795 -29.27 42.78 -27.17
N VAL A 796 -30.00 42.05 -26.33
CA VAL A 796 -30.85 40.93 -26.76
C VAL A 796 -32.28 41.40 -27.05
N THR A 797 -32.99 40.70 -27.93
CA THR A 797 -34.40 40.97 -28.26
C THR A 797 -35.22 39.73 -27.92
N TYR A 798 -36.39 39.90 -27.31
CA TYR A 798 -37.22 38.80 -26.85
C TYR A 798 -38.30 38.46 -27.87
N LEU A 799 -38.55 37.16 -28.07
CA LEU A 799 -39.71 36.60 -28.73
C LEU A 799 -40.05 35.26 -28.08
N ASP A 800 -41.29 35.13 -27.60
CA ASP A 800 -41.92 33.84 -27.30
C ASP A 800 -41.07 32.85 -26.46
N GLY A 801 -40.64 33.30 -25.27
CA GLY A 801 -39.82 32.52 -24.34
C GLY A 801 -38.31 32.53 -24.63
N SER A 802 -37.89 33.17 -25.72
CA SER A 802 -36.52 33.10 -26.25
C SER A 802 -35.89 34.49 -26.41
N PHE A 803 -34.58 34.60 -26.21
CA PHE A 803 -33.82 35.84 -26.39
C PHE A 803 -32.81 35.71 -27.55
N TYR A 804 -32.72 36.74 -28.37
CA TYR A 804 -31.93 36.74 -29.61
C TYR A 804 -30.90 37.87 -29.61
N LYS A 805 -29.65 37.55 -29.95
CA LYS A 805 -28.54 38.49 -30.08
C LYS A 805 -27.90 38.37 -31.46
N VAL A 806 -27.91 39.46 -32.23
CA VAL A 806 -27.07 39.54 -33.44
C VAL A 806 -25.63 39.75 -33.02
N VAL A 807 -24.73 38.94 -33.54
CA VAL A 807 -23.29 39.11 -33.38
C VAL A 807 -22.66 39.27 -34.75
N ASN A 808 -21.96 40.38 -34.93
CA ASN A 808 -21.15 40.61 -36.12
C ASN A 808 -19.98 39.62 -36.10
N ALA A 809 -19.70 38.96 -37.22
CA ALA A 809 -18.63 37.99 -37.31
C ALA A 809 -17.26 38.60 -36.92
N GLU A 810 -16.60 38.02 -35.90
CA GLU A 810 -15.23 38.38 -35.50
C GLU A 810 -14.20 38.00 -36.60
N PRO A 811 -13.07 38.75 -36.75
CA PRO A 811 -12.18 38.68 -37.90
C PRO A 811 -11.26 37.46 -37.82
N GLY A 812 -11.69 36.33 -38.38
CA GLY A 812 -10.87 35.11 -38.45
C GLY A 812 -10.64 34.59 -39.86
N TYR A 813 -11.48 34.98 -40.82
CA TYR A 813 -11.35 34.63 -42.23
C TYR A 813 -11.63 35.86 -43.09
N THR A 814 -10.73 36.17 -44.03
CA THR A 814 -10.94 37.22 -45.03
C THR A 814 -11.26 36.57 -46.37
N HIS A 815 -12.44 36.85 -46.92
CA HIS A 815 -12.75 36.58 -48.32
C HIS A 815 -12.87 37.94 -49.02
N ASN A 816 -12.05 38.19 -50.05
CA ASN A 816 -11.99 39.49 -50.74
C ASN A 816 -11.85 40.70 -49.79
N ASP A 817 -11.00 40.59 -48.75
CA ASP A 817 -10.74 41.61 -47.72
C ASP A 817 -11.92 41.93 -46.76
N GLU A 818 -13.03 41.19 -46.83
CA GLU A 818 -14.17 41.31 -45.90
C GLU A 818 -14.06 40.32 -44.73
N LYS A 819 -14.41 40.75 -43.51
CA LYS A 819 -14.27 39.98 -42.25
C LYS A 819 -15.42 38.99 -42.06
N HIS A 820 -15.14 37.68 -42.11
CA HIS A 820 -16.13 36.60 -42.06
C HIS A 820 -15.80 35.58 -40.94
N CYS A 821 -16.83 34.82 -40.50
CA CYS A 821 -16.67 33.65 -39.64
C CYS A 821 -17.26 32.40 -40.31
N THR A 822 -16.58 31.25 -40.14
CA THR A 822 -17.11 29.97 -40.64
C THR A 822 -18.33 29.55 -39.83
N TRP A 823 -19.19 28.70 -40.38
CA TRP A 823 -20.34 28.17 -39.66
C TRP A 823 -19.94 27.47 -38.35
N SER A 824 -18.88 26.64 -38.38
CA SER A 824 -18.39 25.96 -37.18
C SER A 824 -17.80 26.93 -36.14
N MET A 825 -17.15 28.01 -36.57
CA MET A 825 -16.71 29.08 -35.65
C MET A 825 -17.89 29.80 -35.03
N ALA A 826 -18.92 30.13 -35.83
CA ALA A 826 -20.14 30.77 -35.35
C ALA A 826 -20.88 29.89 -34.34
N TYR A 827 -21.00 28.59 -34.61
CA TYR A 827 -21.53 27.59 -33.67
C TYR A 827 -20.77 27.60 -32.34
N ASN A 828 -19.45 27.48 -32.43
CA ASN A 828 -18.57 27.43 -31.25
C ASN A 828 -18.57 28.74 -30.46
N ASN A 829 -18.74 29.88 -31.12
CA ASN A 829 -18.84 31.17 -30.47
C ASN A 829 -20.22 31.39 -29.83
N ALA A 830 -21.30 30.99 -30.49
CA ALA A 830 -22.64 31.01 -29.93
C ALA A 830 -22.71 30.19 -28.62
N LYS A 831 -22.09 28.98 -28.59
CA LYS A 831 -22.02 28.13 -27.38
C LYS A 831 -21.28 28.76 -26.19
N LYS A 832 -20.40 29.73 -26.43
CA LYS A 832 -19.67 30.47 -25.40
C LYS A 832 -20.47 31.63 -24.82
N GLU A 833 -21.38 32.21 -25.59
CA GLU A 833 -22.23 33.31 -25.14
C GLU A 833 -23.16 32.84 -24.02
N LYS A 834 -23.40 33.73 -23.06
CA LYS A 834 -24.28 33.49 -21.92
C LYS A 834 -25.24 34.65 -21.73
N PHE A 835 -26.50 34.36 -21.50
CA PHE A 835 -27.50 35.35 -21.10
C PHE A 835 -28.52 34.69 -20.18
N ASN A 836 -28.85 35.36 -19.08
CA ASN A 836 -29.85 34.86 -18.13
C ASN A 836 -29.57 33.42 -17.63
N GLY A 837 -28.29 33.04 -17.46
CA GLY A 837 -27.88 31.68 -17.07
C GLY A 837 -27.86 30.64 -18.19
N LEU A 838 -28.42 30.99 -19.36
CA LEU A 838 -28.51 30.12 -20.53
C LEU A 838 -27.22 30.19 -21.35
N SER A 839 -26.89 29.09 -21.99
CA SER A 839 -25.86 28.96 -23.01
C SER A 839 -26.43 29.19 -24.39
N GLY A 840 -25.88 30.17 -25.09
CA GLY A 840 -26.31 30.49 -26.45
C GLY A 840 -26.10 29.33 -27.42
N TYR A 841 -26.88 29.33 -28.50
CA TYR A 841 -26.68 28.47 -29.65
C TYR A 841 -27.04 29.23 -30.93
N LEU A 842 -26.66 28.72 -32.10
CA LEU A 842 -27.05 29.35 -33.37
C LEU A 842 -28.55 29.25 -33.57
N MET A 843 -29.20 30.36 -33.90
CA MET A 843 -30.66 30.42 -33.97
C MET A 843 -31.26 29.28 -34.79
N THR A 844 -32.36 28.74 -34.29
CA THR A 844 -33.27 27.92 -35.08
C THR A 844 -34.45 28.80 -35.54
N ILE A 845 -35.17 28.37 -36.57
CA ILE A 845 -36.37 29.07 -37.03
C ILE A 845 -37.43 28.03 -37.33
N THR A 846 -38.46 28.01 -36.50
CA THR A 846 -39.49 26.97 -36.45
C THR A 846 -40.87 27.44 -36.90
N SER A 847 -41.05 28.76 -37.14
CA SER A 847 -42.32 29.32 -37.60
C SER A 847 -42.16 30.51 -38.56
N GLU A 848 -43.22 30.81 -39.34
CA GLU A 848 -43.25 32.00 -40.20
C GLU A 848 -43.19 33.31 -39.39
N ALA A 849 -43.85 33.33 -38.23
CA ALA A 849 -43.81 34.44 -37.30
C ALA A 849 -42.37 34.74 -36.86
N GLU A 850 -41.66 33.74 -36.35
CA GLU A 850 -40.26 33.87 -35.93
C GLU A 850 -39.35 34.31 -37.09
N ASN A 851 -39.52 33.72 -38.28
CA ASN A 851 -38.74 34.08 -39.45
C ASN A 851 -38.86 35.58 -39.83
N LYS A 852 -40.06 36.15 -39.63
CA LYS A 852 -40.31 37.58 -39.82
C LYS A 852 -39.75 38.41 -38.66
N PHE A 853 -39.83 37.94 -37.41
CA PHE A 853 -39.26 38.61 -36.23
C PHE A 853 -37.78 38.91 -36.45
N ILE A 854 -37.06 37.90 -36.93
CA ILE A 854 -35.61 37.99 -37.16
C ILE A 854 -35.28 39.19 -38.06
N TYR A 855 -35.99 39.38 -39.18
CA TYR A 855 -35.72 40.55 -40.01
C TYR A 855 -36.31 41.85 -39.44
N ASP A 856 -37.61 41.87 -39.15
CA ASP A 856 -38.31 43.12 -38.87
C ASP A 856 -37.94 43.73 -37.51
N GLN A 857 -37.73 42.89 -36.49
CA GLN A 857 -37.50 43.34 -35.11
C GLN A 857 -36.05 43.19 -34.67
N LEU A 858 -35.33 42.17 -35.14
CA LEU A 858 -33.94 41.96 -34.72
C LEU A 858 -32.94 42.71 -35.62
N PHE A 859 -33.11 42.68 -36.95
CA PHE A 859 -32.24 43.42 -37.88
C PHE A 859 -32.72 44.85 -38.16
N SER A 860 -33.91 45.00 -38.75
CA SER A 860 -34.44 46.28 -39.25
C SER A 860 -34.63 47.32 -38.15
N LYS A 861 -35.24 46.96 -37.02
CA LYS A 861 -35.38 47.84 -35.83
C LYS A 861 -34.03 48.28 -35.24
N LYS A 862 -32.97 47.50 -35.42
CA LYS A 862 -31.59 47.83 -35.03
C LYS A 862 -30.81 48.58 -36.13
N GLY A 863 -31.46 48.94 -37.24
CA GLY A 863 -30.85 49.69 -38.34
C GLY A 863 -29.97 48.85 -39.27
N ILE A 864 -30.08 47.52 -39.25
CA ILE A 864 -29.35 46.63 -40.14
C ILE A 864 -30.18 46.42 -41.41
N SER A 865 -29.67 46.89 -42.56
CA SER A 865 -30.31 46.74 -43.86
C SER A 865 -30.33 45.28 -44.33
N SER A 866 -31.29 44.90 -45.17
CA SER A 866 -31.42 43.55 -45.76
C SER A 866 -30.12 42.98 -46.32
N GLY A 867 -29.33 43.78 -47.06
CA GLY A 867 -28.05 43.35 -47.62
C GLY A 867 -26.97 42.97 -46.58
N ASN A 868 -27.13 43.41 -45.33
CA ASN A 868 -26.19 43.17 -44.22
C ASN A 868 -26.77 42.25 -43.15
N ALA A 869 -28.02 41.77 -43.31
CA ALA A 869 -28.70 40.90 -42.33
C ALA A 869 -28.38 39.41 -42.52
N ALA A 870 -27.59 39.07 -43.54
CA ALA A 870 -27.19 37.71 -43.84
C ALA A 870 -26.43 37.07 -42.65
N SER A 871 -26.91 35.90 -42.20
CA SER A 871 -26.51 35.29 -40.93
C SER A 871 -26.48 33.76 -40.96
N TRP A 872 -25.61 33.13 -40.16
CA TRP A 872 -25.64 31.67 -39.98
C TRP A 872 -26.87 31.20 -39.17
N LEU A 873 -27.49 30.09 -39.61
CA LEU A 873 -28.52 29.34 -38.90
C LEU A 873 -27.92 28.13 -38.20
N GLY A 874 -28.59 27.60 -37.18
CA GLY A 874 -28.21 26.35 -36.51
C GLY A 874 -28.41 25.08 -37.35
N ALA A 875 -28.81 25.17 -38.61
CA ALA A 875 -29.10 24.02 -39.47
C ALA A 875 -27.90 23.59 -40.32
N THR A 876 -27.71 22.27 -40.46
CA THR A 876 -26.60 21.67 -41.21
C THR A 876 -26.93 20.27 -41.71
N ARG A 877 -26.21 19.82 -42.75
CA ARG A 877 -26.12 18.42 -43.19
C ARG A 877 -24.81 17.76 -42.76
N SER A 878 -23.81 18.54 -42.35
CA SER A 878 -22.58 17.98 -41.81
C SER A 878 -22.89 17.24 -40.52
N LEU A 879 -22.22 16.13 -40.27
CA LEU A 879 -22.15 15.56 -38.93
C LEU A 879 -20.96 16.17 -38.18
N ASN A 880 -21.09 16.25 -36.86
CA ASN A 880 -19.95 16.55 -36.00
C ASN A 880 -19.00 15.35 -36.05
N GLN A 881 -17.69 15.57 -36.08
CA GLN A 881 -16.70 14.48 -36.11
C GLN A 881 -16.87 13.49 -34.94
N ALA A 882 -17.33 13.99 -33.80
CA ALA A 882 -17.66 13.19 -32.61
C ALA A 882 -19.03 12.47 -32.68
N GLY A 883 -19.83 12.69 -33.74
CA GLY A 883 -21.09 11.99 -34.01
C GLY A 883 -22.35 12.53 -33.32
N ASN A 884 -22.28 13.62 -32.56
CA ASN A 884 -23.40 14.11 -31.73
C ASN A 884 -23.93 15.49 -32.15
N TYR A 885 -25.24 15.69 -31.97
CA TYR A 885 -25.91 16.99 -31.99
C TYR A 885 -25.80 17.71 -30.64
N ASP A 886 -26.15 18.99 -30.60
CA ASP A 886 -26.05 19.90 -29.45
C ASP A 886 -24.69 19.92 -28.72
N ALA A 887 -23.62 19.55 -29.44
CA ALA A 887 -22.30 19.42 -28.88
C ALA A 887 -21.77 20.74 -28.29
N SER A 888 -20.88 20.65 -27.29
CA SER A 888 -20.21 21.83 -26.71
C SER A 888 -19.33 22.57 -27.73
N SER A 889 -18.88 21.85 -28.75
CA SER A 889 -18.23 22.40 -29.93
C SER A 889 -18.50 21.53 -31.16
N TRP A 890 -18.45 22.16 -32.33
CA TRP A 890 -18.61 21.52 -33.62
C TRP A 890 -17.30 21.52 -34.39
N THR A 891 -16.88 20.31 -34.77
CA THR A 891 -15.81 20.10 -35.75
C THR A 891 -16.44 19.42 -36.96
N VAL A 892 -16.38 20.09 -38.12
CA VAL A 892 -17.01 19.61 -39.35
C VAL A 892 -16.32 18.33 -39.83
N ASP A 893 -17.09 17.26 -40.03
CA ASP A 893 -16.70 16.09 -40.82
C ASP A 893 -17.42 16.14 -42.18
N ASN A 894 -16.80 16.82 -43.14
CA ASN A 894 -17.37 16.97 -44.49
C ASN A 894 -17.26 15.68 -45.33
N THR A 895 -16.64 14.61 -44.80
CA THR A 895 -16.66 13.28 -45.42
C THR A 895 -17.96 12.53 -45.10
N LYS A 896 -18.74 13.00 -44.12
CA LYS A 896 -20.00 12.42 -43.68
C LYS A 896 -21.11 13.47 -43.69
N LEU A 897 -21.72 13.64 -44.86
CA LEU A 897 -22.90 14.47 -45.03
C LEU A 897 -24.17 13.64 -44.95
N ALA A 898 -25.14 14.10 -44.17
CA ALA A 898 -26.48 13.54 -44.17
C ALA A 898 -27.21 13.86 -45.50
N GLY A 899 -28.13 12.98 -45.87
CA GLY A 899 -29.01 13.14 -47.04
C GLY A 899 -30.24 14.03 -46.78
N ALA A 900 -30.32 14.68 -45.62
CA ALA A 900 -31.43 15.50 -45.15
C ALA A 900 -30.88 16.60 -44.21
N TRP A 901 -31.67 17.65 -43.94
CA TRP A 901 -31.26 18.77 -43.09
C TRP A 901 -31.77 18.62 -41.66
N TYR A 902 -30.88 18.92 -40.71
CA TYR A 902 -31.11 18.79 -39.27
C TYR A 902 -30.75 20.08 -38.55
N TRP A 903 -31.42 20.33 -37.43
CA TRP A 903 -30.98 21.32 -36.45
C TRP A 903 -29.80 20.77 -35.64
N ALA A 904 -28.71 21.52 -35.57
CA ALA A 904 -27.45 21.09 -34.95
C ALA A 904 -27.40 21.32 -33.43
N CYS A 905 -28.25 22.19 -32.91
CA CYS A 905 -28.20 22.69 -31.54
C CYS A 905 -29.57 23.21 -31.09
N GLY A 906 -29.67 23.54 -29.81
CA GLY A 906 -30.88 24.10 -29.21
C GLY A 906 -31.92 23.04 -28.86
N PRO A 907 -33.15 23.45 -28.53
CA PRO A 907 -34.25 22.53 -28.22
C PRO A 907 -34.57 21.58 -29.39
N GLU A 908 -34.32 22.01 -30.63
CA GLU A 908 -34.58 21.21 -31.84
C GLU A 908 -33.43 20.26 -32.21
N ALA A 909 -32.33 20.22 -31.45
CA ALA A 909 -31.12 19.48 -31.83
C ALA A 909 -31.40 18.03 -32.27
N GLY A 910 -30.88 17.65 -33.43
CA GLY A 910 -31.06 16.34 -34.06
C GLY A 910 -32.42 16.12 -34.75
N THR A 911 -33.30 17.14 -34.77
CA THR A 911 -34.58 17.06 -35.47
C THR A 911 -34.41 17.31 -36.96
N MET A 912 -34.91 16.39 -37.77
CA MET A 912 -34.98 16.52 -39.23
C MET A 912 -36.14 17.44 -39.61
N PHE A 913 -35.85 18.51 -40.36
CA PHE A 913 -36.88 19.46 -40.80
C PHE A 913 -37.08 19.50 -42.32
N TYR A 914 -36.13 18.98 -43.09
CA TYR A 914 -36.21 18.88 -44.55
C TYR A 914 -35.59 17.57 -45.04
N ASP A 915 -36.32 16.77 -45.81
CA ASP A 915 -36.06 15.34 -46.02
C ASP A 915 -35.03 14.98 -47.09
N LYS A 916 -34.52 15.97 -47.84
CA LYS A 916 -33.53 15.78 -48.92
C LYS A 916 -32.36 16.73 -48.81
N ALA A 917 -31.26 16.38 -49.48
CA ALA A 917 -30.09 17.21 -49.63
C ALA A 917 -30.42 18.48 -50.42
N THR A 918 -31.25 18.35 -51.45
CA THR A 918 -31.58 19.42 -52.40
C THR A 918 -33.07 19.50 -52.76
N SER A 919 -33.51 20.67 -53.21
CA SER A 919 -34.83 20.88 -53.78
C SER A 919 -35.05 20.10 -55.09
N LYS A 920 -33.99 19.92 -55.89
CA LYS A 920 -34.02 19.16 -57.16
C LYS A 920 -34.36 17.69 -56.98
N GLU A 921 -34.02 17.12 -55.82
CA GLU A 921 -34.42 15.75 -55.43
C GLU A 921 -35.89 15.67 -54.99
N GLY A 922 -36.63 16.77 -55.04
CA GLY A 922 -38.02 16.85 -54.61
C GLY A 922 -38.18 17.01 -53.10
N GLY A 923 -37.19 17.61 -52.43
CA GLY A 923 -37.18 17.81 -50.98
C GLY A 923 -38.36 18.63 -50.46
N LYS A 924 -38.83 18.26 -49.27
CA LYS A 924 -40.00 18.84 -48.61
C LYS A 924 -39.77 19.00 -47.12
N ALA A 925 -40.51 19.94 -46.54
CA ALA A 925 -40.62 20.05 -45.09
C ALA A 925 -41.20 18.76 -44.47
N VAL A 926 -40.64 18.35 -43.34
CA VAL A 926 -41.02 17.13 -42.63
C VAL A 926 -42.07 17.45 -41.57
N ASN A 927 -43.16 16.68 -41.50
CA ASN A 927 -44.20 16.79 -40.45
C ASN A 927 -44.73 18.22 -40.21
N GLY A 928 -44.86 19.02 -41.27
CA GLY A 928 -45.34 20.40 -41.15
C GLY A 928 -44.31 21.39 -40.58
N ALA A 929 -43.04 21.00 -40.46
CA ALA A 929 -41.97 21.89 -40.06
C ALA A 929 -41.88 23.13 -40.97
N TYR A 930 -41.49 24.26 -40.39
CA TYR A 930 -41.29 25.48 -41.16
C TYR A 930 -39.98 25.41 -41.96
N THR A 931 -40.05 25.80 -43.23
CA THR A 931 -38.86 26.03 -44.07
C THR A 931 -39.06 27.26 -44.93
N SER A 932 -37.98 28.02 -45.15
CA SER A 932 -38.02 29.22 -45.99
C SER A 932 -36.90 29.26 -47.02
N TRP A 933 -36.52 28.11 -47.55
CA TRP A 933 -35.54 28.03 -48.63
C TRP A 933 -35.94 28.92 -49.81
N ASN A 934 -34.98 29.70 -50.31
CA ASN A 934 -35.17 30.48 -51.52
C ASN A 934 -35.51 29.57 -52.71
N SER A 935 -36.08 30.13 -53.77
CA SER A 935 -36.44 29.36 -54.97
C SER A 935 -35.20 28.66 -55.55
N GLY A 936 -35.26 27.32 -55.63
CA GLY A 936 -34.14 26.50 -56.08
C GLY A 936 -33.23 25.97 -54.97
N GLU A 937 -33.38 26.50 -53.74
CA GLU A 937 -32.61 26.08 -52.56
C GLU A 937 -33.36 25.00 -51.75
N PRO A 938 -32.65 24.15 -50.98
CA PRO A 938 -31.19 24.02 -50.96
C PRO A 938 -30.69 23.36 -52.26
N ASN A 939 -29.54 23.77 -52.76
CA ASN A 939 -29.01 23.29 -54.04
C ASN A 939 -27.73 22.45 -53.91
N SER A 940 -27.09 22.46 -52.73
CA SER A 940 -25.88 21.72 -52.37
C SER A 940 -24.70 21.93 -53.32
N SER A 941 -24.58 23.11 -53.93
CA SER A 941 -23.55 23.42 -54.93
C SER A 941 -22.16 23.37 -54.29
N SER A 942 -21.15 22.76 -54.95
CA SER A 942 -19.74 22.87 -54.52
C SER A 942 -19.43 22.58 -53.03
N THR A 943 -20.11 21.61 -52.41
CA THR A 943 -20.03 21.26 -50.97
C THR A 943 -20.75 22.21 -50.00
N GLU A 944 -21.92 22.71 -50.39
CA GLU A 944 -22.82 23.44 -49.48
C GLU A 944 -23.60 22.49 -48.57
N TYR A 945 -23.51 22.73 -47.26
CA TYR A 945 -24.13 21.87 -46.23
C TYR A 945 -24.45 22.63 -44.94
N CYS A 946 -24.29 23.94 -44.88
CA CYS A 946 -24.62 24.80 -43.76
C CYS A 946 -25.72 25.79 -44.19
N ALA A 947 -26.75 25.98 -43.36
CA ALA A 947 -27.86 26.87 -43.71
C ALA A 947 -27.57 28.32 -43.32
N GLN A 948 -27.98 29.24 -44.18
CA GLN A 948 -27.85 30.67 -44.04
C GLN A 948 -29.22 31.36 -44.10
N TYR A 949 -29.42 32.36 -43.26
CA TYR A 949 -30.46 33.37 -43.37
C TYR A 949 -30.01 34.52 -44.28
N CYS A 950 -30.83 34.96 -45.25
CA CYS A 950 -30.41 35.96 -46.25
C CYS A 950 -30.99 37.37 -46.03
N GLY A 951 -31.61 37.66 -44.88
CA GLY A 951 -32.06 39.01 -44.56
C GLY A 951 -33.38 39.46 -45.18
N THR A 952 -34.12 38.59 -45.88
CA THR A 952 -35.45 38.89 -46.45
C THR A 952 -36.41 37.71 -46.28
N TYR A 953 -36.41 37.10 -45.09
CA TYR A 953 -37.18 35.91 -44.74
C TYR A 953 -36.79 34.63 -45.50
N ILE A 954 -35.86 34.68 -46.44
CA ILE A 954 -35.45 33.50 -47.24
C ILE A 954 -34.12 32.92 -46.76
N TRP A 955 -33.94 31.62 -47.00
CA TRP A 955 -32.76 30.86 -46.61
C TRP A 955 -31.99 30.35 -47.83
N ASN A 956 -30.69 30.12 -47.66
CA ASN A 956 -29.77 29.59 -48.66
C ASN A 956 -28.84 28.55 -48.01
N ASP A 957 -28.32 27.59 -48.76
CA ASP A 957 -27.23 26.75 -48.27
C ASP A 957 -25.86 27.25 -48.73
N LEU A 958 -24.85 27.10 -47.86
CA LEU A 958 -23.48 27.52 -48.09
C LEU A 958 -22.49 26.47 -47.58
N SER A 959 -21.22 26.57 -48.03
CA SER A 959 -20.11 25.80 -47.46
C SER A 959 -19.81 26.30 -46.05
N ASN A 960 -19.12 25.49 -45.24
CA ASN A 960 -18.72 25.92 -43.89
C ASN A 960 -17.91 27.24 -43.89
N ALA A 961 -17.13 27.49 -44.94
CA ALA A 961 -16.34 28.71 -45.05
C ALA A 961 -17.18 29.97 -45.36
N GLY A 962 -18.44 29.80 -45.77
CA GLY A 962 -19.26 30.89 -46.30
C GLY A 962 -18.74 31.43 -47.64
N SER A 963 -17.86 30.70 -48.32
CA SER A 963 -17.29 31.10 -49.61
C SER A 963 -18.14 30.55 -50.76
N GLY A 964 -18.70 31.46 -51.55
CA GLY A 964 -19.44 31.20 -52.78
C GLY A 964 -19.74 32.52 -53.49
N ASN A 965 -20.06 32.49 -54.78
CA ASN A 965 -20.59 33.64 -55.54
C ASN A 965 -22.04 33.97 -55.11
N SER A 966 -22.33 33.95 -53.81
CA SER A 966 -23.63 34.30 -53.27
C SER A 966 -23.73 35.82 -53.16
N PRO A 967 -24.83 36.45 -53.60
CA PRO A 967 -25.09 37.87 -53.34
C PRO A 967 -25.36 38.16 -51.85
N TYR A 968 -25.46 37.11 -51.02
CA TYR A 968 -25.71 37.17 -49.59
C TYR A 968 -24.46 36.70 -48.84
N HIS A 969 -23.49 37.58 -48.61
CA HIS A 969 -22.32 37.25 -47.80
C HIS A 969 -22.69 37.18 -46.31
N VAL A 970 -22.28 36.13 -45.60
CA VAL A 970 -22.61 35.96 -44.17
C VAL A 970 -21.75 36.88 -43.31
N TYR A 971 -22.32 38.02 -42.90
CA TYR A 971 -21.64 38.99 -42.03
C TYR A 971 -21.87 38.73 -40.54
N ASN A 972 -22.92 37.98 -40.20
CA ASN A 972 -23.34 37.81 -38.82
C ASN A 972 -23.64 36.36 -38.48
N TYR A 973 -23.87 36.12 -37.20
CA TYR A 973 -24.64 34.99 -36.73
C TYR A 973 -25.57 35.48 -35.64
N VAL A 974 -26.70 34.79 -35.46
CA VAL A 974 -27.64 35.10 -34.39
C VAL A 974 -27.50 34.03 -33.32
N VAL A 975 -27.29 34.50 -32.10
CA VAL A 975 -27.28 33.66 -30.91
C VAL A 975 -28.66 33.70 -30.29
N GLU A 976 -29.22 32.52 -30.07
CA GLU A 976 -30.49 32.31 -29.39
C GLU A 976 -30.23 31.74 -27.99
N PHE A 977 -31.01 32.22 -27.02
CA PHE A 977 -30.99 31.77 -25.63
C PHE A 977 -32.41 31.37 -25.24
N THR A 978 -32.64 30.07 -25.13
CA THR A 978 -33.96 29.49 -24.85
C THR A 978 -33.82 28.50 -23.70
N PRO A 979 -34.68 28.56 -22.67
CA PRO A 979 -34.80 27.49 -21.68
C PRO A 979 -35.37 26.24 -22.34
N TYR A 980 -34.77 25.07 -22.11
CA TYR A 980 -35.29 23.80 -22.61
C TYR A 980 -34.94 22.64 -21.69
N GLU A 981 -35.80 21.63 -21.62
CA GLU A 981 -35.55 20.41 -20.84
C GLU A 981 -34.47 19.54 -21.48
N ALA A 982 -33.92 18.58 -20.73
CA ALA A 982 -32.88 17.70 -21.25
C ALA A 982 -33.34 16.93 -22.49
N THR A 983 -32.49 16.90 -23.51
CA THR A 983 -32.74 16.18 -24.77
C THR A 983 -31.93 14.89 -24.82
N ALA A 984 -32.13 14.06 -25.84
CA ALA A 984 -31.30 12.88 -26.07
C ALA A 984 -29.82 13.22 -26.35
N TYR A 985 -29.50 14.50 -26.65
CA TYR A 985 -28.19 14.93 -27.10
C TYR A 985 -27.46 15.86 -26.11
N GLY A 986 -28.15 16.39 -25.10
CA GLY A 986 -27.55 17.31 -24.13
C GLY A 986 -28.39 17.54 -22.88
N PRO A 987 -27.76 18.04 -21.79
CA PRO A 987 -28.47 18.45 -20.59
C PRO A 987 -29.37 19.66 -20.89
N GLY A 988 -30.50 19.75 -20.19
CA GLY A 988 -31.40 20.89 -20.33
C GLY A 988 -30.76 22.20 -19.87
N GLN A 989 -31.31 23.30 -20.33
CA GLN A 989 -30.94 24.64 -19.91
C GLN A 989 -32.04 25.29 -19.08
N ARG A 990 -31.66 25.91 -17.97
CA ARG A 990 -32.56 26.68 -17.10
C ARG A 990 -32.06 28.10 -16.94
N ALA A 991 -33.00 29.03 -16.90
CA ALA A 991 -32.71 30.44 -16.78
C ALA A 991 -32.57 30.88 -15.31
N ILE A 992 -31.73 31.89 -15.05
CA ILE A 992 -31.63 32.57 -13.75
C ILE A 992 -32.94 33.24 -13.38
N LYS A 993 -33.58 33.86 -14.37
CA LYS A 993 -34.91 34.44 -14.27
C LYS A 993 -35.82 33.75 -15.26
N THR A 994 -36.94 33.28 -14.75
CA THR A 994 -37.80 32.35 -15.48
C THR A 994 -38.76 33.09 -16.41
N ALA A 995 -38.90 32.53 -17.61
CA ALA A 995 -40.04 32.71 -18.49
C ALA A 995 -41.19 31.84 -17.97
N LEU A 996 -42.25 32.42 -17.42
CA LEU A 996 -43.44 31.63 -17.11
C LEU A 996 -44.14 31.33 -18.41
N HIS A 997 -44.03 30.09 -18.87
CA HIS A 997 -44.62 29.62 -20.12
C HIS A 997 -45.76 28.65 -19.83
N ALA A 998 -46.87 28.83 -20.54
CA ALA A 998 -47.86 27.77 -20.68
C ALA A 998 -48.34 27.66 -22.12
N GLU A 999 -48.52 26.43 -22.54
CA GLU A 999 -49.04 26.07 -23.84
C GLU A 999 -50.26 25.16 -23.68
N ARG A 1000 -51.26 25.36 -24.55
CA ARG A 1000 -52.38 24.45 -24.65
C ARG A 1000 -52.98 24.46 -26.04
N GLU A 1001 -53.30 23.27 -26.55
CA GLU A 1001 -54.01 23.10 -27.81
C GLU A 1001 -55.52 22.99 -27.52
N TYR A 1002 -56.30 23.81 -28.24
CA TYR A 1002 -57.75 23.85 -28.17
C TYR A 1002 -58.32 23.42 -29.52
N THR A 1003 -59.02 22.29 -29.52
CA THR A 1003 -59.65 21.75 -30.72
C THR A 1003 -61.08 22.29 -30.84
N HIS A 1004 -61.43 22.77 -32.02
CA HIS A 1004 -62.81 23.06 -32.38
C HIS A 1004 -63.42 21.75 -32.94
N HIS A 1005 -64.44 21.21 -32.26
CA HIS A 1005 -65.08 19.94 -32.61
C HIS A 1005 -66.18 20.09 -33.65
#